data_AF-A0AAE9IWU3-F1
#
_entry.id   AF-A0AAE9IWU3-F1
#
_cell.length_a   1.000
_cell.length_b   1.000
_cell.length_c   1.000
_cell.angle_alpha   90.00
_cell.angle_beta   90.00
_cell.angle_gamma   90.00
#
_symmetry.space_group_name_H-M   'P 1'
#
loop_
_entity.id
_entity.type
_entity.pdbx_description
1 polymer ?
#
loop_
_entity_poly.entity_id
_entity_poly.type
_entity_poly.pdbx_seq_one_letter_code
_entity_poly.pdbx_strand_id
1 'polypeptide(L)'
;MTSLLIFLCFSTVSLSTQSFSVYRLMPKSQTDFQAIQKLYKNATDHDLNFWKTGKDKHGFWDVMVERKNENFLMDYLQNNGNISYIRTIDDVEKLISKHENNQTLSKMFPRLWDDSSSGHYDFHTYGSYQRMTDWMKQLVVKYPKMVQYISIGKTTEGRNIDGVEIGGDSRTKKIFWIDGGIHAREWAAPHTALFFIHQLTSRANEPGIKKLLEEITFVVVPCLNPDGYEFTRSSTNPHVRLWRKNRSKMQCRKDIWGRNRCCRGVDLNRNFDFHFRESGTSDDPCSEIYQGPAPFSEPEAKAVRDALLSQRYRGRTDAYITLHTYSQIWIHPYGHKKDAYPGDIKDLYEVGKKAAQALKRVYGTKYVVGSGADTLYPASGGSEDWAKHEAKVKFVYLLELRPDEKNWDGFILDEKELIPTARETWEGVRVVAEAVLDRIVAAKATTPKEAPKARGFRFGDGTEGSCFDVRHAFFGLLYFIRTVEGIHNTEENSAFHNFKLIRINPETENSVKYLRSLYEDPSPYELDFWQPPTHIGAIVDLTVAPSDAPQFVKDLESKNINYIVAVNDLSKAIENERGSDAFYNPVAGFAYDKYNSLDEIHSEMKRLKKEYPTMITLIDIGQSHENRTLLVMKITGKRNPLGSKISMWIDGGIHAREWISPATAMYIAHELILGYDNDATVAKLMDHIDFYILPVMNPDGYEYSREKNRMWRKNRSPAKCHRSTFSTVCCAGVDLNRNFDWFWASTGSSSDPCHDTYHGSSAFSEPESQAVRDFLEQNTPEAFISLHSYSQMWLIPYGHRKQSYPQDYHTGLRPLALRATKALYELYGTKYQVGTGADLMYEASGGSHDWAKGQLKVPYAYLIELRPKNTMMGHGFLLPEREIVPTGLETFESIKVVADELVAQFVEPVIRAKMSTTTVKPSIPPYRRGYSIIDTTTTEPEDVPATRKKFPAPTTSEAPTTTTTTEAPTTTTTEPPTTTLTTTTTTTTTEVPTTTTSEATTTSESTSTMDSDFNATVVLPTETYPPDVSSGGSTTTTTSELTSEVAVEEETSPPVKCMDYGDYCRLWGVLQLCYRDQVSKLCPKTCDSRCAFAS
;
A
#
# COMPACT_ATOMS: atom_id res chain seq x y z
N MET A 1 41.34 35.89 -38.15
CA MET A 1 41.44 34.67 -39.00
C MET A 1 41.81 33.50 -38.11
N THR A 2 40.82 32.75 -37.63
CA THR A 2 41.01 31.66 -36.64
C THR A 2 39.82 30.69 -36.72
N SER A 3 39.78 29.88 -37.78
CA SER A 3 38.73 28.88 -38.04
C SER A 3 39.31 27.67 -38.77
N LEU A 4 38.59 26.55 -38.73
CA LEU A 4 38.85 25.27 -39.43
C LEU A 4 40.14 24.53 -39.03
N LEU A 5 40.04 23.65 -38.03
CA LEU A 5 40.56 22.26 -38.09
C LEU A 5 39.99 21.35 -36.98
N ILE A 6 38.68 21.45 -36.71
CA ILE A 6 37.96 20.55 -35.77
C ILE A 6 36.70 20.01 -36.48
N PHE A 7 36.90 19.08 -37.41
CA PHE A 7 35.90 18.15 -37.93
C PHE A 7 36.64 16.93 -38.51
N LEU A 8 35.96 15.79 -38.67
CA LEU A 8 36.50 14.50 -39.16
C LEU A 8 37.45 13.74 -38.22
N CYS A 9 37.01 13.49 -36.97
CA CYS A 9 37.37 12.26 -36.25
C CYS A 9 36.21 11.63 -35.46
N PHE A 10 34.99 11.71 -36.01
CA PHE A 10 33.92 10.76 -35.66
C PHE A 10 34.22 9.39 -36.29
N SER A 11 35.26 8.74 -35.78
CA SER A 11 35.41 7.30 -35.92
C SER A 11 34.20 6.65 -35.24
N THR A 12 33.56 5.70 -35.92
CA THR A 12 32.33 5.06 -35.46
C THR A 12 32.63 4.16 -34.27
N VAL A 13 32.59 4.72 -33.06
CA VAL A 13 32.38 3.94 -31.84
C VAL A 13 31.04 3.24 -31.99
N SER A 14 31.08 1.98 -32.40
CA SER A 14 29.94 1.09 -32.33
C SER A 14 29.58 0.96 -30.85
N LEU A 15 28.53 1.67 -30.44
CA LEU A 15 27.84 1.42 -29.18
C LEU A 15 27.15 0.05 -29.30
N SER A 16 27.95 -0.99 -29.10
CA SER A 16 27.51 -2.34 -28.81
C SER A 16 26.75 -2.32 -27.50
N THR A 17 25.48 -1.95 -27.59
CA THR A 17 24.54 -1.97 -26.47
C THR A 17 24.35 -3.43 -26.07
N GLN A 18 24.98 -3.82 -24.97
CA GLN A 18 24.82 -5.14 -24.38
C GLN A 18 23.40 -5.23 -23.77
N SER A 19 22.40 -5.44 -24.62
CA SER A 19 21.03 -5.67 -24.18
C SER A 19 20.93 -7.06 -23.55
N PHE A 20 20.38 -7.12 -22.34
CA PHE A 20 20.11 -8.36 -21.62
C PHE A 20 18.61 -8.61 -21.56
N SER A 21 18.20 -9.85 -21.78
CA SER A 21 16.82 -10.31 -21.63
C SER A 21 16.72 -11.35 -20.52
N VAL A 22 15.56 -11.47 -19.87
CA VAL A 22 15.29 -12.54 -18.89
C VAL A 22 14.29 -13.53 -19.46
N TYR A 23 14.57 -14.82 -19.27
CA TYR A 23 13.76 -15.94 -19.73
C TYR A 23 13.30 -16.77 -18.55
N ARG A 24 11.99 -16.99 -18.47
CA ARG A 24 11.34 -17.93 -17.55
C ARG A 24 11.22 -19.29 -18.22
N LEU A 25 12.08 -20.22 -17.85
CA LEU A 25 12.10 -21.60 -18.33
C LEU A 25 11.10 -22.44 -17.52
N MET A 26 10.23 -23.16 -18.21
CA MET A 26 9.13 -23.93 -17.62
C MET A 26 9.23 -25.39 -18.08
N PRO A 27 9.80 -26.29 -17.25
CA PRO A 27 9.80 -27.71 -17.53
C PRO A 27 8.37 -28.26 -17.54
N LYS A 28 8.11 -29.21 -18.44
CA LYS A 28 6.88 -30.01 -18.53
C LYS A 28 7.12 -31.46 -18.08
N SER A 29 8.34 -31.96 -18.23
CA SER A 29 8.75 -33.29 -17.79
C SER A 29 9.91 -33.28 -16.79
N GLN A 30 10.18 -34.43 -16.17
CA GLN A 30 11.36 -34.62 -15.32
C GLN A 30 12.67 -34.53 -16.12
N THR A 31 12.65 -34.89 -17.40
CA THR A 31 13.80 -34.80 -18.31
C THR A 31 14.13 -33.34 -18.60
N ASP A 32 13.12 -32.51 -18.86
CA ASP A 32 13.26 -31.06 -19.06
C ASP A 32 13.92 -30.42 -17.83
N PHE A 33 13.44 -30.78 -16.63
CA PHE A 33 14.00 -30.30 -15.37
C PHE A 33 15.46 -30.70 -15.20
N GLN A 34 15.82 -31.95 -15.51
CA GLN A 34 17.22 -32.41 -15.49
C GLN A 34 18.08 -31.69 -16.53
N ALA A 35 17.53 -31.36 -17.71
CA ALA A 35 18.22 -30.59 -18.74
C ALA A 35 18.46 -29.12 -18.32
N ILE A 36 17.49 -28.48 -17.65
CA ILE A 36 17.69 -27.15 -17.05
C ILE A 36 18.69 -27.20 -15.90
N GLN A 37 18.63 -28.23 -15.04
CA GLN A 37 19.63 -28.42 -13.97
C GLN A 37 21.06 -28.60 -14.53
N LYS A 38 21.21 -29.27 -15.68
CA LYS A 38 22.50 -29.38 -16.38
C LYS A 38 22.94 -28.03 -16.96
N LEU A 39 22.02 -27.25 -17.54
CA LEU A 39 22.30 -25.90 -18.03
C LEU A 39 22.73 -24.97 -16.87
N TYR A 40 22.06 -25.05 -15.73
CA TYR A 40 22.40 -24.30 -14.52
C TYR A 40 23.79 -24.63 -13.98
N LYS A 41 24.15 -25.92 -13.91
CA LYS A 41 25.50 -26.35 -13.48
C LYS A 41 26.60 -25.84 -14.41
N ASN A 42 26.30 -25.67 -15.70
CA ASN A 42 27.22 -25.17 -16.72
C ASN A 42 26.99 -23.68 -17.05
N ALA A 43 26.17 -22.95 -16.28
CA ALA A 43 25.71 -21.60 -16.64
C ALA A 43 26.86 -20.62 -16.93
N THR A 44 27.92 -20.75 -16.14
CA THR A 44 29.16 -19.96 -16.22
C THR A 44 30.00 -20.24 -17.47
N ASP A 45 29.85 -21.40 -18.12
CA ASP A 45 30.50 -21.68 -19.42
C ASP A 45 29.79 -21.00 -20.61
N HIS A 46 28.61 -20.42 -20.36
CA HIS A 46 27.72 -19.84 -21.38
C HIS A 46 27.28 -18.39 -21.02
N ASP A 47 27.99 -17.73 -20.09
CA ASP A 47 27.67 -16.42 -19.48
C ASP A 47 26.19 -16.25 -19.04
N LEU A 48 25.53 -17.32 -18.58
CA LEU A 48 24.13 -17.29 -18.13
C LEU A 48 24.06 -16.91 -16.63
N ASN A 49 23.20 -15.96 -16.27
CA ASN A 49 22.98 -15.54 -14.88
C ASN A 49 21.58 -15.94 -14.41
N PHE A 50 21.49 -16.98 -13.58
CA PHE A 50 20.21 -17.43 -13.02
C PHE A 50 19.81 -16.57 -11.81
N TRP A 51 18.66 -15.91 -11.93
CA TRP A 51 18.01 -15.17 -10.84
C TRP A 51 17.24 -16.12 -9.93
N LYS A 52 16.57 -17.14 -10.51
CA LYS A 52 15.75 -18.11 -9.79
C LYS A 52 15.96 -19.53 -10.30
N THR A 53 15.97 -20.49 -9.38
CA THR A 53 16.01 -21.93 -9.65
C THR A 53 14.66 -22.60 -9.31
N GLY A 54 14.23 -23.52 -10.17
CA GLY A 54 13.03 -24.33 -9.94
C GLY A 54 13.29 -25.47 -8.94
N LYS A 55 12.30 -25.78 -8.11
CA LYS A 55 12.38 -26.72 -6.98
C LYS A 55 12.23 -28.18 -7.44
N ASP A 56 11.41 -28.38 -8.48
CA ASP A 56 11.07 -29.64 -9.14
C ASP A 56 10.56 -29.37 -10.57
N LYS A 57 10.04 -30.40 -11.26
CA LYS A 57 9.50 -30.34 -12.63
C LYS A 57 8.26 -29.43 -12.82
N HIS A 58 7.70 -28.84 -11.76
CA HIS A 58 6.63 -27.85 -11.80
C HIS A 58 7.14 -26.43 -11.47
N GLY A 59 8.37 -26.31 -10.95
CA GLY A 59 9.03 -25.04 -10.69
C GLY A 59 9.73 -24.46 -11.93
N PHE A 60 9.47 -23.19 -12.21
CA PHE A 60 10.16 -22.45 -13.26
C PHE A 60 11.52 -21.90 -12.80
N TRP A 61 12.36 -21.57 -13.77
CA TRP A 61 13.70 -21.00 -13.57
C TRP A 61 13.78 -19.67 -14.32
N ASP A 62 14.32 -18.62 -13.68
CA ASP A 62 14.49 -17.30 -14.33
C ASP A 62 15.98 -17.09 -14.62
N VAL A 63 16.33 -16.92 -15.90
CA VAL A 63 17.71 -16.76 -16.37
C VAL A 63 17.86 -15.48 -17.22
N MET A 64 18.80 -14.62 -16.82
CA MET A 64 19.24 -13.47 -17.59
C MET A 64 20.34 -13.86 -18.57
N VAL A 65 20.22 -13.39 -19.81
CA VAL A 65 21.09 -13.74 -20.93
C VAL A 65 21.48 -12.48 -21.70
N GLU A 66 22.78 -12.33 -22.00
CA GLU A 66 23.25 -11.30 -22.95
C GLU A 66 22.84 -11.68 -24.37
N ARG A 67 22.37 -10.72 -25.18
CA ARG A 67 21.87 -10.96 -26.54
C ARG A 67 22.79 -11.78 -27.46
N LYS A 68 24.11 -11.71 -27.26
CA LYS A 68 25.09 -12.53 -28.00
C LYS A 68 24.92 -14.05 -27.78
N ASN A 69 24.36 -14.46 -26.63
CA ASN A 69 24.20 -15.85 -26.19
C ASN A 69 22.74 -16.34 -26.27
N GLU A 70 21.78 -15.51 -26.71
CA GLU A 70 20.37 -15.92 -26.84
C GLU A 70 20.20 -17.13 -27.76
N ASN A 71 20.89 -17.15 -28.92
CA ASN A 71 20.83 -18.27 -29.86
C ASN A 71 21.26 -19.59 -29.18
N PHE A 72 22.32 -19.59 -28.39
CA PHE A 72 22.76 -20.77 -27.64
C PHE A 72 21.69 -21.26 -26.66
N LEU A 73 21.01 -20.36 -25.94
CA LEU A 73 19.91 -20.75 -25.06
C LEU A 73 18.77 -21.38 -25.88
N MET A 74 18.37 -20.77 -27.00
CA MET A 74 17.29 -21.28 -27.84
C MET A 74 17.62 -22.66 -28.41
N ASP A 75 18.81 -22.83 -28.98
CA ASP A 75 19.30 -24.10 -29.49
C ASP A 75 19.34 -25.17 -28.40
N TYR A 76 19.78 -24.82 -27.18
CA TYR A 76 19.78 -25.75 -26.05
C TYR A 76 18.35 -26.17 -25.65
N LEU A 77 17.42 -25.22 -25.51
CA LEU A 77 16.04 -25.50 -25.10
C LEU A 77 15.29 -26.35 -26.15
N GLN A 78 15.51 -26.08 -27.44
CA GLN A 78 14.93 -26.87 -28.53
C GLN A 78 15.49 -28.30 -28.55
N ASN A 79 16.82 -28.45 -28.56
CA ASN A 79 17.46 -29.78 -28.68
C ASN A 79 17.30 -30.67 -27.44
N ASN A 80 17.04 -30.11 -26.25
CA ASN A 80 16.83 -30.88 -25.01
C ASN A 80 15.33 -31.11 -24.69
N GLY A 81 14.52 -31.43 -25.71
CA GLY A 81 13.11 -31.79 -25.54
C GLY A 81 12.09 -30.68 -25.78
N ASN A 82 12.48 -29.60 -26.47
CA ASN A 82 11.64 -28.43 -26.75
C ASN A 82 11.04 -27.80 -25.46
N ILE A 83 11.95 -27.48 -24.53
CA ILE A 83 11.65 -26.95 -23.20
C ILE A 83 10.91 -25.62 -23.34
N SER A 84 9.76 -25.50 -22.67
CA SER A 84 8.92 -24.29 -22.75
C SER A 84 9.62 -23.10 -22.10
N TYR A 85 9.53 -21.93 -22.71
CA TYR A 85 10.02 -20.68 -22.12
C TYR A 85 9.09 -19.51 -22.45
N ILE A 86 9.18 -18.44 -21.65
CA ILE A 86 8.63 -17.11 -21.92
C ILE A 86 9.76 -16.10 -21.68
N ARG A 87 9.92 -15.12 -22.56
CA ARG A 87 10.77 -13.95 -22.26
C ARG A 87 9.99 -13.02 -21.33
N THR A 88 10.49 -12.79 -20.12
CA THR A 88 9.82 -11.99 -19.07
C THR A 88 10.34 -10.56 -18.98
N ILE A 89 11.59 -10.32 -19.41
CA ILE A 89 12.15 -8.98 -19.61
C ILE A 89 12.81 -8.93 -21.00
N ASP A 90 12.44 -7.95 -21.82
CA ASP A 90 13.10 -7.67 -23.10
C ASP A 90 14.44 -6.95 -22.94
N ASP A 91 14.54 -6.00 -22.01
CA ASP A 91 15.71 -5.17 -21.78
C ASP A 91 15.86 -4.83 -20.28
N VAL A 92 16.81 -5.49 -19.63
CA VAL A 92 17.08 -5.33 -18.19
C VAL A 92 17.70 -3.96 -17.88
N GLU A 93 18.56 -3.41 -18.75
CA GLU A 93 19.17 -2.10 -18.50
C GLU A 93 18.14 -0.96 -18.65
N LYS A 94 17.19 -1.11 -19.57
CA LYS A 94 16.04 -0.21 -19.69
C LYS A 94 15.09 -0.32 -18.49
N LEU A 95 14.91 -1.51 -17.92
CA LEU A 95 14.12 -1.70 -16.70
C LEU A 95 14.77 -1.00 -15.50
N ILE A 96 16.07 -1.25 -15.28
CA ILE A 96 16.90 -0.56 -14.27
C ILE A 96 16.80 0.95 -14.47
N SER A 97 17.03 1.45 -15.68
CA SER A 97 16.98 2.90 -15.98
C SER A 97 15.59 3.51 -15.74
N LYS A 98 14.51 2.76 -15.98
CA LYS A 98 13.12 3.17 -15.74
C LYS A 98 12.79 3.24 -14.24
N HIS A 99 13.26 2.29 -13.43
CA HIS A 99 12.95 2.21 -12.00
C HIS A 99 13.93 2.99 -11.11
N GLU A 100 15.16 3.23 -11.56
CA GLU A 100 16.26 3.72 -10.69
C GLU A 100 16.96 5.00 -11.20
N ASN A 101 16.72 5.46 -12.44
CA ASN A 101 17.43 6.60 -13.05
C ASN A 101 16.50 7.74 -13.51
N ASN A 102 15.37 7.94 -12.83
CA ASN A 102 14.35 8.94 -13.20
C ASN A 102 14.72 10.37 -12.73
N GLN A 103 15.86 10.89 -13.22
CA GLN A 103 16.38 12.23 -12.94
C GLN A 103 15.42 13.39 -13.25
N THR A 104 14.30 13.11 -13.93
CA THR A 104 13.24 14.05 -14.29
C THR A 104 12.61 14.73 -13.08
N LEU A 105 12.50 14.02 -11.93
CA LEU A 105 12.01 14.60 -10.68
C LEU A 105 13.03 15.56 -10.05
N SER A 106 14.31 15.15 -9.97
CA SER A 106 15.41 15.95 -9.43
C SER A 106 15.55 17.31 -10.10
N LYS A 107 15.36 17.38 -11.44
CA LYS A 107 15.47 18.64 -12.20
C LYS A 107 14.26 19.58 -12.06
N MET A 108 13.13 19.11 -11.53
CA MET A 108 11.87 19.87 -11.50
C MET A 108 11.66 20.66 -10.19
N PHE A 109 12.34 20.29 -9.09
CA PHE A 109 12.22 20.98 -7.80
C PHE A 109 13.56 21.33 -7.12
N PRO A 110 14.42 22.20 -7.69
CA PRO A 110 15.69 22.65 -7.08
C PRO A 110 15.57 23.48 -5.80
N ARG A 111 14.38 23.56 -5.19
CA ARG A 111 14.08 24.30 -3.94
C ARG A 111 13.45 23.42 -2.85
N LEU A 112 13.24 22.13 -3.12
CA LEU A 112 12.81 21.14 -2.12
C LEU A 112 13.93 20.15 -1.76
N TRP A 113 15.01 20.13 -2.54
CA TRP A 113 16.26 19.47 -2.19
C TRP A 113 17.19 20.51 -1.57
N ASP A 114 17.07 20.68 -0.26
CA ASP A 114 18.04 21.42 0.54
C ASP A 114 19.23 20.52 0.85
N ASP A 115 20.40 20.81 0.27
CA ASP A 115 21.69 20.15 0.60
C ASP A 115 22.21 20.61 1.99
N SER A 116 21.32 20.74 2.97
CA SER A 116 21.68 21.08 4.34
C SER A 116 21.97 19.83 5.18
N SER A 117 22.81 20.03 6.18
CA SER A 117 23.27 18.99 7.11
C SER A 117 22.23 18.65 8.19
N SER A 118 20.96 18.48 7.80
CA SER A 118 19.79 18.47 8.71
C SER A 118 18.98 17.16 8.73
N GLY A 119 19.51 16.11 9.36
CA GLY A 119 18.72 15.12 10.11
C GLY A 119 17.81 14.12 9.36
N HIS A 120 17.53 14.30 8.07
CA HIS A 120 16.53 13.52 7.33
C HIS A 120 17.16 12.44 6.45
N TYR A 121 16.54 11.25 6.43
CA TYR A 121 16.85 10.18 5.47
C TYR A 121 15.56 9.80 4.76
N ASP A 122 15.61 9.91 3.43
CA ASP A 122 14.51 9.61 2.54
C ASP A 122 14.33 8.09 2.39
N PHE A 123 13.14 7.61 2.74
CA PHE A 123 12.75 6.20 2.62
C PHE A 123 11.97 5.89 1.33
N HIS A 124 11.78 6.86 0.44
CA HIS A 124 11.18 6.62 -0.88
C HIS A 124 12.23 6.18 -1.91
N THR A 125 13.52 6.48 -1.70
CA THR A 125 14.59 6.15 -2.66
C THR A 125 15.69 5.23 -2.12
N TYR A 126 16.43 4.59 -3.03
CA TYR A 126 17.63 3.83 -2.69
C TYR A 126 18.83 4.74 -2.40
N GLY A 127 19.14 4.99 -1.11
CA GLY A 127 20.34 5.71 -0.67
C GLY A 127 21.68 4.95 -0.84
N SER A 128 22.80 5.67 -0.96
CA SER A 128 24.15 5.07 -0.92
C SER A 128 24.55 4.67 0.50
N TYR A 129 25.51 3.74 0.64
CA TYR A 129 26.01 3.29 1.94
C TYR A 129 26.55 4.46 2.78
N GLN A 130 27.17 5.46 2.16
CA GLN A 130 27.57 6.69 2.84
C GLN A 130 26.36 7.39 3.50
N ARG A 131 25.27 7.62 2.74
CA ARG A 131 24.01 8.20 3.23
C ARG A 131 23.42 7.38 4.38
N MET A 132 23.46 6.05 4.29
CA MET A 132 23.02 5.14 5.36
C MET A 132 23.83 5.36 6.65
N THR A 133 25.16 5.33 6.56
CA THR A 133 26.01 5.45 7.75
C THR A 133 25.95 6.84 8.37
N ASP A 134 25.85 7.91 7.58
CA ASP A 134 25.77 9.28 8.10
C ASP A 134 24.45 9.56 8.81
N TRP A 135 23.33 9.03 8.30
CA TRP A 135 22.06 9.07 9.04
C TRP A 135 22.12 8.27 10.35
N MET A 136 22.71 7.06 10.35
CA MET A 136 22.92 6.30 11.59
C MET A 136 23.78 7.05 12.62
N LYS A 137 24.81 7.79 12.18
CA LYS A 137 25.60 8.67 13.06
C LYS A 137 24.75 9.83 13.61
N GLN A 138 23.90 10.46 12.77
CA GLN A 138 22.99 11.52 13.20
C GLN A 138 21.95 11.05 14.24
N LEU A 139 21.42 9.82 14.11
CA LEU A 139 20.54 9.23 15.12
C LEU A 139 21.22 9.07 16.49
N VAL A 140 22.52 8.76 16.51
CA VAL A 140 23.30 8.66 17.76
C VAL A 140 23.54 10.03 18.39
N VAL A 141 23.71 11.09 17.58
CA VAL A 141 23.73 12.48 18.08
C VAL A 141 22.36 12.91 18.61
N LYS A 142 21.26 12.50 17.96
CA LYS A 142 19.88 12.84 18.36
C LYS A 142 19.41 12.07 19.60
N TYR A 143 19.81 10.80 19.75
CA TYR A 143 19.32 9.88 20.79
C TYR A 143 20.46 9.16 21.56
N PRO A 144 21.45 9.86 22.11
CA PRO A 144 22.72 9.27 22.61
C PRO A 144 22.60 8.34 23.83
N LYS A 145 21.43 8.26 24.46
CA LYS A 145 21.13 7.31 25.56
C LYS A 145 20.44 6.03 25.08
N MET A 146 19.97 6.01 23.84
CA MET A 146 19.12 4.95 23.27
C MET A 146 19.79 4.26 22.10
N VAL A 147 20.44 5.02 21.22
CA VAL A 147 21.09 4.54 20.00
C VAL A 147 22.61 4.65 20.16
N GLN A 148 23.34 3.60 19.77
CA GLN A 148 24.81 3.59 19.71
C GLN A 148 25.28 3.17 18.32
N TYR A 149 26.31 3.83 17.80
CA TYR A 149 26.93 3.45 16.54
C TYR A 149 27.88 2.27 16.78
N ILE A 150 27.81 1.24 15.93
CA ILE A 150 28.70 0.08 15.98
C ILE A 150 29.31 -0.21 14.62
N SER A 151 30.48 -0.83 14.63
CA SER A 151 31.13 -1.39 13.47
C SER A 151 31.54 -2.82 13.81
N ILE A 152 31.02 -3.81 13.09
CA ILE A 152 31.24 -5.23 13.43
C ILE A 152 32.51 -5.82 12.77
N GLY A 153 33.09 -5.08 11.82
CA GLY A 153 34.30 -5.48 11.12
C GLY A 153 34.60 -4.58 9.93
N LYS A 154 35.42 -5.08 9.00
CA LYS A 154 35.73 -4.42 7.73
C LYS A 154 35.52 -5.37 6.56
N THR A 155 35.18 -4.80 5.43
CA THR A 155 35.05 -5.49 4.15
C THR A 155 36.41 -5.76 3.49
N THR A 156 36.41 -6.47 2.37
CA THR A 156 37.62 -6.83 1.64
C THR A 156 38.31 -5.65 0.95
N GLU A 157 37.57 -4.63 0.52
CA GLU A 157 38.10 -3.35 0.03
C GLU A 157 38.32 -2.33 1.17
N GLY A 158 38.09 -2.71 2.44
CA GLY A 158 38.49 -1.96 3.63
C GLY A 158 37.47 -0.97 4.20
N ARG A 159 36.26 -0.91 3.61
CA ARG A 159 35.10 -0.20 4.18
C ARG A 159 34.76 -0.82 5.53
N ASN A 160 34.17 -0.03 6.42
CA ASN A 160 33.60 -0.56 7.66
C ASN A 160 32.28 -1.29 7.38
N ILE A 161 31.90 -2.23 8.26
CA ILE A 161 30.59 -2.88 8.27
C ILE A 161 29.82 -2.34 9.48
N ASP A 162 29.05 -1.27 9.24
CA ASP A 162 28.49 -0.41 10.28
C ASP A 162 26.99 -0.66 10.51
N GLY A 163 26.54 -0.38 11.72
CA GLY A 163 25.16 -0.52 12.17
C GLY A 163 24.90 0.24 13.46
N VAL A 164 23.79 -0.08 14.13
CA VAL A 164 23.42 0.52 15.43
C VAL A 164 22.93 -0.51 16.45
N GLU A 165 23.22 -0.27 17.72
CA GLU A 165 22.45 -0.81 18.84
C GLU A 165 21.33 0.16 19.21
N ILE A 166 20.11 -0.33 19.45
CA ILE A 166 18.95 0.47 19.88
C ILE A 166 18.32 -0.16 21.12
N GLY A 167 18.14 0.64 22.18
CA GLY A 167 17.66 0.18 23.50
C GLY A 167 18.64 0.46 24.64
N GLY A 168 19.70 1.24 24.41
CA GLY A 168 20.70 1.62 25.41
C GLY A 168 21.76 0.55 25.71
N ASP A 169 22.71 0.91 26.59
CA ASP A 169 23.96 0.19 26.87
C ASP A 169 23.83 -1.09 27.73
N SER A 170 22.62 -1.37 28.22
CA SER A 170 22.42 -2.38 29.26
C SER A 170 22.93 -3.77 28.86
N ARG A 171 23.81 -4.32 29.71
CA ARG A 171 24.33 -5.69 29.58
C ARG A 171 23.39 -6.77 30.11
N THR A 172 22.22 -6.42 30.66
CA THR A 172 21.21 -7.40 31.12
C THR A 172 20.16 -7.76 30.07
N LYS A 173 19.90 -6.86 29.11
CA LYS A 173 18.87 -7.05 28.06
C LYS A 173 19.18 -8.23 27.14
N LYS A 174 18.15 -8.83 26.54
CA LYS A 174 18.34 -9.76 25.42
C LYS A 174 18.71 -9.01 24.14
N ILE A 175 19.30 -9.73 23.19
CA ILE A 175 19.70 -9.19 21.89
C ILE A 175 18.76 -9.72 20.82
N PHE A 176 18.27 -8.80 19.99
CA PHE A 176 17.53 -9.09 18.77
C PHE A 176 18.38 -8.60 17.60
N TRP A 177 19.01 -9.52 16.88
CA TRP A 177 19.90 -9.21 15.78
C TRP A 177 19.12 -9.13 14.46
N ILE A 178 19.35 -8.09 13.67
CA ILE A 178 18.83 -7.93 12.31
C ILE A 178 19.98 -7.51 11.39
N ASP A 179 20.13 -8.19 10.26
CA ASP A 179 21.04 -7.75 9.20
C ASP A 179 20.39 -7.86 7.81
N GLY A 180 21.03 -7.27 6.81
CA GLY A 180 20.57 -7.30 5.42
C GLY A 180 21.69 -7.01 4.42
N GLY A 181 21.36 -7.10 3.13
CA GLY A 181 22.30 -6.74 2.06
C GLY A 181 23.60 -7.55 2.09
N ILE A 182 23.53 -8.82 2.51
CA ILE A 182 24.66 -9.77 2.46
C ILE A 182 24.95 -10.18 1.00
N HIS A 183 23.92 -10.29 0.16
CA HIS A 183 24.08 -10.20 -1.29
C HIS A 183 23.87 -8.75 -1.74
N ALA A 184 24.71 -8.27 -2.65
CA ALA A 184 24.80 -6.86 -2.98
C ALA A 184 23.61 -6.30 -3.79
N ARG A 185 23.04 -7.09 -4.71
CA ARG A 185 21.94 -6.66 -5.60
C ARG A 185 20.58 -6.52 -4.93
N GLU A 186 20.42 -7.03 -3.71
CA GLU A 186 19.15 -7.25 -3.02
C GLU A 186 18.72 -5.98 -2.24
N TRP A 187 18.66 -4.84 -2.95
CA TRP A 187 18.64 -3.49 -2.37
C TRP A 187 17.49 -3.16 -1.42
N ALA A 188 16.35 -3.86 -1.51
CA ALA A 188 15.23 -3.62 -0.58
C ALA A 188 15.51 -4.18 0.84
N ALA A 189 16.47 -5.10 1.00
CA ALA A 189 16.89 -5.61 2.31
C ALA A 189 17.60 -4.55 3.18
N PRO A 190 18.68 -3.86 2.72
CA PRO A 190 19.29 -2.77 3.49
C PRO A 190 18.34 -1.60 3.72
N HIS A 191 17.46 -1.29 2.76
CA HIS A 191 16.39 -0.31 2.96
C HIS A 191 15.46 -0.71 4.12
N THR A 192 14.95 -1.94 4.10
CA THR A 192 14.04 -2.46 5.13
C THR A 192 14.69 -2.45 6.52
N ALA A 193 15.97 -2.81 6.62
CA ALA A 193 16.72 -2.71 7.88
C ALA A 193 16.84 -1.27 8.40
N LEU A 194 17.06 -0.28 7.53
CA LEU A 194 17.06 1.14 7.91
C LEU A 194 15.67 1.62 8.34
N PHE A 195 14.60 1.12 7.70
CA PHE A 195 13.24 1.43 8.10
C PHE A 195 12.92 0.88 9.49
N PHE A 196 13.45 -0.30 9.86
CA PHE A 196 13.33 -0.82 11.24
C PHE A 196 14.08 0.05 12.25
N ILE A 197 15.27 0.56 11.91
CA ILE A 197 15.98 1.57 12.72
C ILE A 197 15.12 2.83 12.89
N HIS A 198 14.43 3.27 11.84
CA HIS A 198 13.49 4.38 11.94
C HIS A 198 12.32 4.05 12.89
N GLN A 199 11.58 2.95 12.69
CA GLN A 199 10.47 2.55 13.57
C GLN A 199 10.91 2.48 15.05
N LEU A 200 12.05 1.84 15.33
CA LEU A 200 12.58 1.70 16.69
C LEU A 200 13.03 3.02 17.33
N THR A 201 13.26 4.10 16.57
CA THR A 201 13.76 5.38 17.10
C THR A 201 12.73 6.51 17.04
N SER A 202 11.91 6.62 16.00
CA SER A 202 10.83 7.61 15.92
C SER A 202 9.66 7.25 16.84
N ARG A 203 9.32 5.96 16.95
CA ARG A 203 8.21 5.46 17.77
C ARG A 203 8.63 4.97 19.16
N ALA A 204 9.84 5.28 19.62
CA ALA A 204 10.39 4.74 20.88
C ALA A 204 9.57 5.06 22.15
N ASN A 205 8.65 6.03 22.09
CA ASN A 205 7.73 6.37 23.17
C ASN A 205 6.39 5.60 23.11
N GLU A 206 6.03 4.97 21.99
CA GLU A 206 4.81 4.17 21.87
C GLU A 206 4.85 2.98 22.85
N PRO A 207 3.75 2.65 23.56
CA PRO A 207 3.77 1.61 24.60
C PRO A 207 4.32 0.25 24.14
N GLY A 208 4.02 -0.18 22.90
CA GLY A 208 4.52 -1.43 22.33
C GLY A 208 6.04 -1.41 22.10
N ILE A 209 6.53 -0.41 21.35
CA ILE A 209 7.95 -0.25 21.03
C ILE A 209 8.77 -0.02 22.31
N LYS A 210 8.28 0.82 23.22
CA LYS A 210 8.90 1.09 24.52
C LYS A 210 9.06 -0.18 25.34
N LYS A 211 8.02 -1.02 25.46
CA LYS A 211 8.06 -2.30 26.19
C LYS A 211 9.08 -3.28 25.60
N LEU A 212 9.27 -3.28 24.27
CA LEU A 212 10.34 -4.05 23.63
C LEU A 212 11.72 -3.47 23.99
N LEU A 213 11.92 -2.16 23.80
CA LEU A 213 13.18 -1.46 24.10
C LEU A 213 13.57 -1.50 25.58
N GLU A 214 12.65 -1.73 26.51
CA GLU A 214 12.94 -1.88 27.94
C GLU A 214 13.66 -3.20 28.27
N GLU A 215 13.40 -4.28 27.53
CA GLU A 215 13.93 -5.64 27.80
C GLU A 215 14.91 -6.16 26.72
N ILE A 216 14.86 -5.58 25.53
CA ILE A 216 15.60 -5.99 24.33
C ILE A 216 16.48 -4.83 23.85
N THR A 217 17.74 -5.14 23.52
CA THR A 217 18.56 -4.29 22.64
C THR A 217 18.48 -4.86 21.23
N PHE A 218 17.96 -4.08 20.28
CA PHE A 218 18.04 -4.41 18.86
C PHE A 218 19.43 -4.08 18.34
N VAL A 219 20.01 -4.96 17.55
CA VAL A 219 21.31 -4.76 16.89
C VAL A 219 21.04 -4.86 15.40
N VAL A 220 21.11 -3.74 14.69
CA VAL A 220 20.75 -3.67 13.27
C VAL A 220 21.97 -3.29 12.44
N VAL A 221 22.35 -4.15 11.50
CA VAL A 221 23.49 -3.95 10.57
C VAL A 221 22.94 -3.96 9.13
N PRO A 222 22.56 -2.79 8.57
CA PRO A 222 21.74 -2.76 7.35
C PRO A 222 22.38 -3.39 6.12
N CYS A 223 23.70 -3.30 5.96
CA CYS A 223 24.40 -3.83 4.80
C CYS A 223 25.65 -4.59 5.26
N LEU A 224 25.64 -5.92 5.12
CA LEU A 224 26.80 -6.78 5.38
C LEU A 224 27.83 -6.80 4.24
N ASN A 225 27.44 -6.41 3.02
CA ASN A 225 28.30 -6.34 1.85
C ASN A 225 28.43 -4.90 1.25
N PRO A 226 28.94 -3.90 1.99
CA PRO A 226 29.10 -2.52 1.49
C PRO A 226 29.89 -2.40 0.18
N ASP A 227 30.91 -3.24 -0.01
CA ASP A 227 31.74 -3.21 -1.23
C ASP A 227 30.94 -3.64 -2.47
N GLY A 228 30.19 -4.73 -2.35
CA GLY A 228 29.32 -5.20 -3.42
C GLY A 228 28.17 -4.23 -3.65
N TYR A 229 27.57 -3.70 -2.57
CA TYR A 229 26.47 -2.75 -2.66
C TYR A 229 26.88 -1.48 -3.42
N GLU A 230 27.96 -0.81 -3.03
CA GLU A 230 28.47 0.35 -3.77
C GLU A 230 28.93 0.01 -5.19
N PHE A 231 29.43 -1.21 -5.44
CA PHE A 231 29.70 -1.67 -6.80
C PHE A 231 28.41 -1.76 -7.64
N THR A 232 27.32 -2.37 -7.12
CA THR A 232 26.03 -2.43 -7.82
C THR A 232 25.45 -1.05 -8.13
N ARG A 233 25.76 -0.03 -7.33
CA ARG A 233 25.33 1.36 -7.56
C ARG A 233 26.14 2.11 -8.62
N SER A 234 27.29 1.60 -9.05
CA SER A 234 28.21 2.34 -9.92
C SER A 234 27.86 2.34 -11.42
N SER A 235 26.90 1.52 -11.86
CA SER A 235 26.43 1.48 -13.25
C SER A 235 25.06 0.80 -13.38
N THR A 236 24.25 1.25 -14.34
CA THR A 236 22.99 0.62 -14.77
C THR A 236 23.20 -0.71 -15.51
N ASN A 237 24.43 -1.00 -15.96
CA ASN A 237 24.74 -2.21 -16.70
C ASN A 237 24.37 -3.46 -15.86
N PRO A 238 23.61 -4.43 -16.39
CA PRO A 238 23.13 -5.56 -15.61
C PRO A 238 24.22 -6.43 -14.97
N HIS A 239 25.42 -6.55 -15.55
CA HIS A 239 26.54 -7.25 -14.89
C HIS A 239 27.07 -6.52 -13.64
N VAL A 240 26.81 -5.21 -13.53
CA VAL A 240 27.20 -4.38 -12.39
C VAL A 240 26.04 -4.33 -11.38
N ARG A 241 24.87 -3.85 -11.79
CA ARG A 241 23.69 -3.66 -10.91
C ARG A 241 23.18 -4.95 -10.27
N LEU A 242 23.35 -6.10 -10.93
CA LEU A 242 22.90 -7.41 -10.44
C LEU A 242 24.03 -8.28 -9.88
N TRP A 243 25.18 -7.66 -9.53
CA TRP A 243 26.26 -8.32 -8.83
C TRP A 243 25.81 -8.84 -7.45
N ARG A 244 25.97 -10.15 -7.20
CA ARG A 244 25.53 -10.81 -5.96
C ARG A 244 26.58 -10.78 -4.85
N LYS A 245 27.81 -11.13 -5.19
CA LYS A 245 28.88 -11.56 -4.27
C LYS A 245 29.57 -10.39 -3.55
N ASN A 246 30.50 -10.66 -2.64
CA ASN A 246 31.42 -9.62 -2.15
C ASN A 246 32.41 -9.19 -3.26
N ARG A 247 33.44 -8.40 -2.91
CA ARG A 247 34.45 -7.90 -3.87
C ARG A 247 35.84 -8.50 -3.70
N SER A 248 35.94 -9.66 -3.04
CA SER A 248 37.23 -10.28 -2.71
C SER A 248 38.04 -10.72 -3.93
N LYS A 249 39.36 -10.87 -3.72
CA LYS A 249 40.40 -10.93 -4.77
C LYS A 249 40.04 -11.87 -5.91
N MET A 250 40.35 -11.43 -7.13
CA MET A 250 40.09 -12.18 -8.36
C MET A 250 40.84 -13.52 -8.39
N GLN A 251 40.12 -14.59 -8.69
CA GLN A 251 40.62 -15.96 -8.79
C GLN A 251 40.42 -16.46 -10.22
N CYS A 252 41.40 -17.18 -10.75
CA CYS A 252 41.38 -17.68 -12.13
C CYS A 252 41.38 -19.21 -12.18
N ARG A 253 40.60 -19.78 -13.08
CA ARG A 253 40.64 -21.20 -13.46
C ARG A 253 40.65 -21.33 -14.98
N LYS A 254 41.03 -22.51 -15.50
CA LYS A 254 40.84 -22.81 -16.92
C LYS A 254 39.41 -23.27 -17.15
N ASP A 255 38.76 -22.73 -18.18
CA ASP A 255 37.46 -23.20 -18.63
C ASP A 255 37.58 -24.50 -19.45
N ILE A 256 36.43 -25.05 -19.87
CA ILE A 256 36.34 -26.27 -20.69
C ILE A 256 37.03 -26.16 -22.06
N TRP A 257 37.44 -24.96 -22.48
CA TRP A 257 38.19 -24.67 -23.70
C TRP A 257 39.65 -24.28 -23.41
N GLY A 258 40.12 -24.48 -22.17
CA GLY A 258 41.49 -24.27 -21.73
C GLY A 258 41.88 -22.80 -21.46
N ARG A 259 40.95 -21.86 -21.58
CA ARG A 259 41.19 -20.41 -21.43
C ARG A 259 41.14 -20.03 -19.95
N ASN A 260 42.01 -19.13 -19.50
CA ASN A 260 41.97 -18.62 -18.13
C ASN A 260 40.75 -17.69 -17.94
N ARG A 261 39.67 -18.19 -17.35
CA ARG A 261 38.52 -17.40 -16.87
C ARG A 261 38.86 -16.89 -15.46
N CYS A 262 38.74 -15.58 -15.24
CA CYS A 262 39.10 -14.93 -13.99
C CYS A 262 37.91 -14.14 -13.43
N CYS A 263 37.49 -14.45 -12.19
CA CYS A 263 36.30 -13.85 -11.57
C CYS A 263 36.55 -13.42 -10.13
N ARG A 264 35.75 -12.47 -9.66
CA ARG A 264 35.90 -11.80 -8.36
C ARG A 264 34.80 -12.24 -7.40
N GLY A 265 35.10 -12.24 -6.10
CA GLY A 265 34.12 -12.35 -5.03
C GLY A 265 33.59 -13.75 -4.73
N VAL A 266 33.09 -13.88 -3.50
CA VAL A 266 32.50 -15.06 -2.88
C VAL A 266 31.05 -14.77 -2.48
N ASP A 267 30.19 -15.78 -2.56
CA ASP A 267 28.84 -15.73 -2.01
C ASP A 267 28.92 -15.81 -0.48
N LEU A 268 28.63 -14.69 0.18
CA LEU A 268 28.72 -14.58 1.62
C LEU A 268 27.71 -15.50 2.33
N ASN A 269 26.52 -15.73 1.76
CA ASN A 269 25.55 -16.67 2.33
C ASN A 269 25.79 -18.13 1.89
N ARG A 270 27.03 -18.45 1.50
CA ARG A 270 27.59 -19.80 1.39
C ARG A 270 28.90 -19.96 2.18
N ASN A 271 29.37 -18.90 2.85
CA ASN A 271 30.70 -18.85 3.47
C ASN A 271 30.72 -19.24 4.96
N PHE A 272 29.58 -19.52 5.60
CA PHE A 272 29.54 -19.85 7.03
C PHE A 272 29.93 -21.33 7.29
N ASP A 273 30.45 -21.61 8.48
CA ASP A 273 30.90 -22.96 8.88
C ASP A 273 29.74 -23.85 9.33
N PHE A 274 28.84 -24.16 8.39
CA PHE A 274 27.73 -25.09 8.60
C PHE A 274 27.48 -25.90 7.32
N HIS A 275 27.78 -27.20 7.37
CA HIS A 275 27.75 -28.11 6.21
C HIS A 275 28.51 -27.56 4.98
N PHE A 276 29.59 -26.79 5.22
CA PHE A 276 30.30 -26.06 4.18
C PHE A 276 30.71 -26.96 2.99
N ARG A 277 30.27 -26.60 1.78
CA ARG A 277 30.37 -27.35 0.50
C ARG A 277 29.49 -28.59 0.30
N GLU A 278 28.59 -28.93 1.22
CA GLU A 278 27.74 -30.13 1.06
C GLU A 278 26.65 -29.96 -0.02
N SER A 279 25.94 -28.83 -0.03
CA SER A 279 24.80 -28.59 -0.93
C SER A 279 24.65 -27.13 -1.36
N GLY A 280 24.07 -26.88 -2.54
CA GLY A 280 23.74 -25.52 -3.03
C GLY A 280 24.93 -24.58 -3.21
N THR A 281 26.13 -25.15 -3.36
CA THR A 281 27.45 -24.52 -3.48
C THR A 281 28.12 -24.87 -4.81
N SER A 282 29.16 -24.14 -5.22
CA SER A 282 29.96 -24.44 -6.42
C SER A 282 31.43 -24.12 -6.21
N ASP A 283 32.35 -25.02 -6.56
CA ASP A 283 33.80 -24.75 -6.50
C ASP A 283 34.32 -23.80 -7.60
N ASP A 284 33.52 -23.38 -8.58
CA ASP A 284 33.96 -22.41 -9.60
C ASP A 284 33.91 -20.96 -9.06
N PRO A 285 35.05 -20.22 -8.99
CA PRO A 285 35.08 -18.81 -8.59
C PRO A 285 34.22 -17.88 -9.45
N CYS A 286 33.85 -18.31 -10.65
CA CYS A 286 32.96 -17.60 -11.55
C CYS A 286 31.46 -17.90 -11.33
N SER A 287 31.12 -18.80 -10.41
CA SER A 287 29.74 -19.07 -10.01
C SER A 287 29.19 -17.99 -9.07
N GLU A 288 27.88 -17.71 -9.18
CA GLU A 288 27.12 -16.85 -8.26
C GLU A 288 27.02 -17.42 -6.84
N ILE A 289 27.13 -18.75 -6.69
CA ILE A 289 27.09 -19.50 -5.42
C ILE A 289 28.48 -20.02 -5.00
N TYR A 290 29.55 -19.33 -5.42
CA TYR A 290 30.92 -19.68 -5.05
C TYR A 290 31.16 -19.45 -3.55
N GLN A 291 31.26 -20.52 -2.76
CA GLN A 291 31.43 -20.48 -1.30
C GLN A 291 32.81 -20.02 -0.81
N GLY A 292 33.79 -19.83 -1.70
CA GLY A 292 35.15 -19.45 -1.32
C GLY A 292 36.05 -20.61 -0.87
N PRO A 293 37.35 -20.33 -0.59
CA PRO A 293 38.37 -21.34 -0.36
C PRO A 293 38.24 -22.13 0.95
N ALA A 294 37.56 -21.58 1.98
CA ALA A 294 37.39 -22.16 3.31
C ALA A 294 36.16 -21.51 4.00
N PRO A 295 35.55 -22.14 5.02
CA PRO A 295 34.53 -21.47 5.81
C PRO A 295 35.12 -20.24 6.51
N PHE A 296 34.35 -19.17 6.57
CA PHE A 296 34.76 -17.84 7.00
C PHE A 296 36.02 -17.33 6.27
N SER A 297 36.25 -17.68 5.00
CA SER A 297 37.36 -17.11 4.21
C SER A 297 37.21 -15.60 4.04
N GLU A 298 35.97 -15.10 3.96
CA GLU A 298 35.69 -13.69 3.69
C GLU A 298 35.64 -12.87 4.99
N PRO A 299 36.11 -11.62 5.00
CA PRO A 299 36.11 -10.80 6.22
C PRO A 299 34.69 -10.34 6.61
N GLU A 300 33.76 -10.23 5.66
CA GLU A 300 32.36 -9.88 5.95
C GLU A 300 31.65 -10.99 6.75
N ALA A 301 31.83 -12.26 6.36
CA ALA A 301 31.29 -13.40 7.10
C ALA A 301 31.98 -13.60 8.47
N LYS A 302 33.30 -13.33 8.58
CA LYS A 302 34.00 -13.28 9.88
C LYS A 302 33.40 -12.24 10.82
N ALA A 303 33.05 -11.05 10.32
CA ALA A 303 32.51 -9.96 11.14
C ALA A 303 31.22 -10.37 11.86
N VAL A 304 30.27 -11.02 11.16
CA VAL A 304 29.03 -11.53 11.76
C VAL A 304 29.33 -12.60 12.82
N ARG A 305 30.21 -13.56 12.52
CA ARG A 305 30.65 -14.60 13.45
C ARG A 305 31.28 -14.02 14.72
N ASP A 306 32.27 -13.15 14.54
CA ASP A 306 33.08 -12.61 15.63
C ASP A 306 32.26 -11.64 16.51
N ALA A 307 31.31 -10.92 15.92
CA ALA A 307 30.29 -10.19 16.67
C ALA A 307 29.41 -11.14 17.50
N LEU A 308 28.71 -12.10 16.88
CA LEU A 308 27.77 -12.98 17.59
C LEU A 308 28.44 -13.86 18.65
N LEU A 309 29.71 -14.24 18.47
CA LEU A 309 30.50 -14.97 19.46
C LEU A 309 31.22 -14.07 20.49
N SER A 310 31.13 -12.75 20.36
CA SER A 310 31.72 -11.79 21.32
C SER A 310 31.02 -11.81 22.68
N GLN A 311 31.72 -11.33 23.72
CA GLN A 311 31.15 -11.13 25.06
C GLN A 311 29.96 -10.14 25.10
N ARG A 312 29.74 -9.34 24.04
CA ARG A 312 28.64 -8.37 23.95
C ARG A 312 27.30 -9.05 23.62
N TYR A 313 27.30 -10.10 22.80
CA TYR A 313 26.09 -10.74 22.24
C TYR A 313 25.95 -12.25 22.55
N ARG A 314 27.06 -13.01 22.71
CA ARG A 314 27.04 -14.47 22.88
C ARG A 314 26.16 -14.90 24.07
N GLY A 315 25.21 -15.81 23.83
CA GLY A 315 24.25 -16.29 24.83
C GLY A 315 23.16 -15.27 25.24
N ARG A 316 23.18 -14.06 24.67
CA ARG A 316 22.14 -13.03 24.83
C ARG A 316 21.29 -12.84 23.57
N THR A 317 21.79 -13.22 22.39
CA THR A 317 21.01 -13.25 21.15
C THR A 317 19.94 -14.34 21.19
N ASP A 318 18.70 -13.93 21.49
CA ASP A 318 17.53 -14.81 21.48
C ASP A 318 16.79 -14.74 20.13
N ALA A 319 17.05 -13.73 19.29
CA ALA A 319 16.61 -13.70 17.90
C ALA A 319 17.68 -13.23 16.91
N TYR A 320 17.68 -13.81 15.70
CA TYR A 320 18.50 -13.45 14.54
C TYR A 320 17.62 -13.46 13.28
N ILE A 321 17.58 -12.33 12.56
CA ILE A 321 16.86 -12.19 11.29
C ILE A 321 17.83 -11.64 10.24
N THR A 322 17.98 -12.35 9.12
CA THR A 322 18.74 -11.88 7.96
C THR A 322 17.82 -11.62 6.78
N LEU A 323 17.95 -10.45 6.14
CA LEU A 323 17.05 -9.94 5.11
C LEU A 323 17.64 -10.09 3.70
N HIS A 324 16.82 -10.61 2.79
CA HIS A 324 17.15 -10.94 1.40
C HIS A 324 16.07 -10.47 0.43
N THR A 325 16.36 -10.48 -0.86
CA THR A 325 15.31 -10.44 -1.91
C THR A 325 15.64 -11.49 -2.99
N TYR A 326 14.68 -12.14 -3.64
CA TYR A 326 13.22 -12.00 -3.57
C TYR A 326 12.56 -13.38 -3.63
N SER A 327 11.38 -13.52 -3.02
CA SER A 327 10.37 -14.57 -3.32
C SER A 327 9.11 -14.48 -2.43
N GLN A 328 9.08 -13.63 -1.39
CA GLN A 328 8.10 -13.65 -0.29
C GLN A 328 8.09 -14.99 0.47
N ILE A 329 9.17 -15.28 1.18
CA ILE A 329 9.32 -16.49 1.99
C ILE A 329 9.89 -16.14 3.37
N TRP A 330 9.24 -16.66 4.41
CA TRP A 330 9.65 -16.60 5.80
C TRP A 330 10.34 -17.92 6.17
N ILE A 331 11.64 -17.98 5.92
CA ILE A 331 12.45 -19.20 6.04
C ILE A 331 12.91 -19.39 7.48
N HIS A 332 12.77 -20.61 8.01
CA HIS A 332 13.45 -21.05 9.23
C HIS A 332 14.54 -22.10 8.91
N PRO A 333 15.50 -22.35 9.82
CA PRO A 333 16.47 -23.42 9.65
C PRO A 333 15.82 -24.83 9.59
N TYR A 334 16.44 -25.84 8.98
CA TYR A 334 17.73 -25.75 8.28
C TYR A 334 17.59 -25.59 6.75
N GLY A 335 18.53 -24.88 6.13
CA GLY A 335 18.69 -24.72 4.69
C GLY A 335 19.52 -25.82 4.02
N HIS A 336 20.49 -26.43 4.71
CA HIS A 336 21.45 -27.36 4.08
C HIS A 336 20.81 -28.61 3.42
N LYS A 337 19.67 -29.11 3.91
CA LYS A 337 19.09 -30.39 3.47
C LYS A 337 17.60 -30.48 3.79
N LYS A 338 16.83 -31.12 2.90
CA LYS A 338 15.39 -31.41 3.14
C LYS A 338 15.21 -32.37 4.32
N ASP A 339 14.06 -32.25 4.97
CA ASP A 339 13.68 -33.03 6.16
C ASP A 339 14.63 -32.85 7.38
N ALA A 340 15.54 -31.87 7.34
CA ALA A 340 16.48 -31.58 8.42
C ALA A 340 16.06 -30.33 9.19
N TYR A 341 15.62 -30.53 10.44
CA TYR A 341 15.03 -29.47 11.27
C TYR A 341 15.74 -29.34 12.63
N PRO A 342 15.82 -28.13 13.21
CA PRO A 342 16.27 -27.96 14.60
C PRO A 342 15.24 -28.57 15.58
N GLY A 343 15.70 -29.04 16.73
CA GLY A 343 14.84 -29.73 17.72
C GLY A 343 13.70 -28.90 18.32
N ASP A 344 13.68 -27.59 18.08
CA ASP A 344 12.61 -26.65 18.46
C ASP A 344 11.83 -26.08 17.27
N ILE A 345 11.83 -26.79 16.13
CA ILE A 345 11.10 -26.48 14.89
C ILE A 345 9.64 -26.05 15.12
N LYS A 346 8.92 -26.66 16.07
CA LYS A 346 7.52 -26.31 16.37
C LYS A 346 7.36 -24.85 16.80
N ASP A 347 8.28 -24.35 17.61
CA ASP A 347 8.25 -22.96 18.09
C ASP A 347 8.57 -21.99 16.94
N LEU A 348 9.57 -22.34 16.12
CA LEU A 348 9.98 -21.56 14.95
C LEU A 348 8.86 -21.47 13.91
N TYR A 349 8.18 -22.59 13.63
CA TYR A 349 7.10 -22.64 12.64
C TYR A 349 5.87 -21.87 13.10
N GLU A 350 5.40 -22.04 14.35
CA GLU A 350 4.22 -21.32 14.83
C GLU A 350 4.48 -19.82 15.02
N VAL A 351 5.68 -19.40 15.45
CA VAL A 351 6.04 -17.96 15.47
C VAL A 351 6.17 -17.39 14.05
N GLY A 352 6.81 -18.11 13.12
CA GLY A 352 6.95 -17.69 11.73
C GLY A 352 5.60 -17.59 11.00
N LYS A 353 4.68 -18.50 11.29
CA LYS A 353 3.28 -18.49 10.81
C LYS A 353 2.49 -17.30 11.34
N LYS A 354 2.62 -16.97 12.63
CA LYS A 354 2.02 -15.74 13.20
C LYS A 354 2.63 -14.47 12.58
N ALA A 355 3.95 -14.45 12.36
CA ALA A 355 4.65 -13.34 11.73
C ALA A 355 4.22 -13.12 10.27
N ALA A 356 4.18 -14.19 9.46
CA ALA A 356 3.68 -14.13 8.08
C ALA A 356 2.19 -13.77 8.01
N GLN A 357 1.38 -14.13 9.01
CA GLN A 357 0.00 -13.64 9.14
C GLN A 357 -0.08 -12.16 9.49
N ALA A 358 0.78 -11.66 10.39
CA ALA A 358 0.85 -10.23 10.72
C ALA A 358 1.27 -9.39 9.52
N LEU A 359 2.32 -9.80 8.81
CA LEU A 359 2.76 -9.22 7.54
C LEU A 359 1.59 -9.19 6.53
N LYS A 360 0.95 -10.34 6.30
CA LYS A 360 -0.19 -10.46 5.37
C LYS A 360 -1.36 -9.55 5.72
N ARG A 361 -1.61 -9.22 6.98
CA ARG A 361 -2.69 -8.29 7.36
C ARG A 361 -2.47 -6.87 6.85
N VAL A 362 -1.21 -6.44 6.65
CA VAL A 362 -0.91 -5.05 6.26
C VAL A 362 -1.30 -4.76 4.80
N TYR A 363 -0.89 -5.59 3.84
CA TYR A 363 -1.15 -5.36 2.41
C TYR A 363 -1.70 -6.59 1.64
N GLY A 364 -2.08 -7.66 2.34
CA GLY A 364 -2.55 -8.90 1.71
C GLY A 364 -1.43 -9.81 1.18
N THR A 365 -0.18 -9.34 1.22
CA THR A 365 1.04 -10.01 0.73
C THR A 365 1.24 -11.37 1.38
N LYS A 366 1.47 -12.39 0.57
CA LYS A 366 1.51 -13.79 1.02
C LYS A 366 2.95 -14.26 1.10
N TYR A 367 3.44 -14.47 2.31
CA TYR A 367 4.73 -15.11 2.57
C TYR A 367 4.52 -16.60 2.85
N VAL A 368 5.32 -17.45 2.22
CA VAL A 368 5.36 -18.90 2.49
C VAL A 368 6.23 -19.16 3.72
N VAL A 369 5.84 -20.06 4.62
CA VAL A 369 6.62 -20.41 5.83
C VAL A 369 7.10 -21.85 5.75
N GLY A 370 8.39 -22.09 5.96
CA GLY A 370 9.01 -23.42 5.95
C GLY A 370 10.53 -23.38 6.02
N SER A 371 11.21 -24.53 5.81
CA SER A 371 12.68 -24.59 5.82
C SER A 371 13.27 -24.14 4.48
N GLY A 372 14.51 -23.65 4.48
CA GLY A 372 15.16 -23.18 3.26
C GLY A 372 15.28 -24.29 2.21
N ALA A 373 15.55 -25.51 2.65
CA ALA A 373 15.64 -26.68 1.78
C ALA A 373 14.29 -27.06 1.15
N ASP A 374 13.19 -26.89 1.88
CA ASP A 374 11.83 -27.30 1.47
C ASP A 374 11.13 -26.20 0.65
N THR A 375 11.27 -24.93 1.04
CA THR A 375 10.62 -23.79 0.39
C THR A 375 11.41 -23.20 -0.77
N LEU A 376 12.71 -23.48 -0.87
CA LEU A 376 13.56 -23.13 -2.01
C LEU A 376 14.30 -24.37 -2.52
N TYR A 377 15.50 -24.63 -2.01
CA TYR A 377 16.38 -25.73 -2.40
C TYR A 377 17.48 -25.92 -1.35
N PRO A 378 18.04 -27.14 -1.19
CA PRO A 378 19.17 -27.39 -0.28
C PRO A 378 20.35 -26.46 -0.54
N ALA A 379 20.76 -25.70 0.48
CA ALA A 379 21.83 -24.71 0.42
C ALA A 379 22.62 -24.68 1.74
N SER A 380 23.92 -24.97 1.66
CA SER A 380 24.83 -25.04 2.81
C SER A 380 25.68 -23.78 2.97
N GLY A 381 26.21 -23.57 4.18
CA GLY A 381 27.03 -22.40 4.52
C GLY A 381 26.25 -21.09 4.69
N GLY A 382 24.94 -21.17 4.95
CA GLY A 382 24.08 -20.03 5.27
C GLY A 382 24.29 -19.48 6.69
N SER A 383 24.09 -18.17 6.86
CA SER A 383 24.27 -17.46 8.12
C SER A 383 23.21 -17.82 9.15
N GLU A 384 21.97 -18.05 8.71
CA GLU A 384 20.83 -18.46 9.50
C GLU A 384 21.01 -19.86 10.11
N ASP A 385 21.46 -20.82 9.30
CA ASP A 385 21.76 -22.17 9.74
C ASP A 385 22.89 -22.17 10.77
N TRP A 386 23.96 -21.41 10.51
CA TRP A 386 25.08 -21.26 11.44
C TRP A 386 24.69 -20.52 12.74
N ALA A 387 23.89 -19.46 12.66
CA ALA A 387 23.40 -18.74 13.84
C ALA A 387 22.51 -19.63 14.73
N LYS A 388 21.71 -20.51 14.10
CA LYS A 388 20.91 -21.51 14.82
C LYS A 388 21.77 -22.62 15.41
N HIS A 389 22.70 -23.19 14.64
CA HIS A 389 23.48 -24.34 15.08
C HIS A 389 24.62 -23.96 16.01
N GLU A 390 25.46 -22.97 15.70
CA GLU A 390 26.67 -22.67 16.47
C GLU A 390 26.47 -21.54 17.49
N ALA A 391 25.85 -20.43 17.09
CA ALA A 391 25.54 -19.34 18.03
C ALA A 391 24.37 -19.67 18.99
N LYS A 392 23.68 -20.81 18.77
CA LYS A 392 22.57 -21.35 19.58
C LYS A 392 21.39 -20.39 19.76
N VAL A 393 21.14 -19.52 18.77
CA VAL A 393 20.06 -18.52 18.82
C VAL A 393 18.68 -19.22 18.84
N LYS A 394 17.73 -18.67 19.62
CA LYS A 394 16.40 -19.29 19.80
C LYS A 394 15.52 -19.11 18.57
N PHE A 395 15.16 -17.88 18.21
CA PHE A 395 14.33 -17.58 17.04
C PHE A 395 15.23 -17.15 15.88
N VAL A 396 15.25 -17.92 14.79
CA VAL A 396 16.15 -17.66 13.66
C VAL A 396 15.36 -17.73 12.37
N TYR A 397 15.46 -16.68 11.56
CA TYR A 397 14.78 -16.59 10.28
C TYR A 397 15.63 -15.93 9.20
N LEU A 398 15.46 -16.39 7.97
CA LEU A 398 15.88 -15.70 6.74
C LEU A 398 14.60 -15.23 6.04
N LEU A 399 14.54 -13.96 5.66
CA LEU A 399 13.36 -13.39 4.99
C LEU A 399 13.69 -13.03 3.55
N GLU A 400 13.13 -13.79 2.61
CA GLU A 400 13.08 -13.42 1.20
C GLU A 400 11.92 -12.44 1.00
N LEU A 401 12.22 -11.16 0.82
CA LEU A 401 11.21 -10.10 0.75
C LEU A 401 10.50 -10.04 -0.62
N ARG A 402 9.76 -8.95 -0.87
CA ARG A 402 9.13 -8.63 -2.15
C ARG A 402 10.16 -8.56 -3.31
N PRO A 403 9.73 -8.76 -4.56
CA PRO A 403 8.38 -9.19 -4.95
C PRO A 403 8.17 -10.72 -4.80
N ASP A 404 6.95 -11.20 -5.07
CA ASP A 404 6.69 -12.65 -5.13
C ASP A 404 7.42 -13.34 -6.29
N GLU A 405 7.45 -14.68 -6.28
CA GLU A 405 8.09 -15.48 -7.34
C GLU A 405 7.55 -15.20 -8.76
N LYS A 406 6.31 -14.73 -8.90
CA LYS A 406 5.61 -14.60 -10.19
C LYS A 406 5.92 -13.30 -10.90
N ASN A 407 6.15 -12.22 -10.15
CA ASN A 407 6.57 -10.94 -10.71
C ASN A 407 7.91 -11.08 -11.45
N TRP A 408 8.13 -10.22 -12.44
CA TRP A 408 9.26 -10.32 -13.36
C TRP A 408 10.41 -9.36 -13.02
N ASP A 409 10.15 -8.30 -12.25
CA ASP A 409 11.15 -7.29 -11.85
C ASP A 409 12.27 -7.85 -10.93
N GLY A 410 11.98 -8.91 -10.16
CA GLY A 410 12.95 -9.60 -9.32
C GLY A 410 13.74 -8.69 -8.36
N PHE A 411 15.04 -8.55 -8.60
CA PHE A 411 15.93 -7.70 -7.78
C PHE A 411 15.82 -6.18 -8.08
N ILE A 412 14.99 -5.78 -9.05
CA ILE A 412 14.81 -4.39 -9.53
C ILE A 412 13.44 -3.88 -9.03
N LEU A 413 13.22 -4.03 -7.72
CA LEU A 413 11.98 -3.63 -7.06
C LEU A 413 11.81 -2.10 -7.16
N ASP A 414 10.67 -1.68 -7.70
CA ASP A 414 10.28 -0.27 -7.89
C ASP A 414 10.28 0.49 -6.55
N GLU A 415 10.82 1.71 -6.55
CA GLU A 415 10.97 2.56 -5.36
C GLU A 415 9.65 2.77 -4.58
N LYS A 416 8.49 2.79 -5.26
CA LYS A 416 7.17 2.89 -4.62
C LYS A 416 6.83 1.70 -3.69
N GLU A 417 7.45 0.54 -3.89
CA GLU A 417 7.20 -0.69 -3.15
C GLU A 417 8.06 -0.80 -1.89
N LEU A 418 9.03 0.09 -1.70
CA LEU A 418 9.99 0.04 -0.59
C LEU A 418 9.34 0.22 0.79
N ILE A 419 8.61 1.32 1.00
CA ILE A 419 7.88 1.54 2.26
C ILE A 419 6.81 0.45 2.50
N PRO A 420 6.01 0.03 1.50
CA PRO A 420 5.12 -1.12 1.64
C PRO A 420 5.82 -2.41 2.10
N THR A 421 6.95 -2.76 1.47
CA THR A 421 7.77 -3.95 1.82
C THR A 421 8.31 -3.85 3.24
N ALA A 422 8.85 -2.69 3.61
CA ALA A 422 9.43 -2.50 4.93
C ALA A 422 8.37 -2.50 6.04
N ARG A 423 7.22 -1.85 5.81
CA ARG A 423 6.12 -1.75 6.79
C ARG A 423 5.42 -3.08 7.05
N GLU A 424 5.15 -3.90 6.03
CA GLU A 424 4.56 -5.22 6.27
C GLU A 424 5.55 -6.14 7.01
N THR A 425 6.82 -6.10 6.62
CA THR A 425 7.85 -6.94 7.22
C THR A 425 8.08 -6.59 8.69
N TRP A 426 7.95 -5.30 9.04
CA TRP A 426 8.03 -4.83 10.42
C TRP A 426 6.98 -5.51 11.33
N GLU A 427 5.74 -5.64 10.89
CA GLU A 427 4.69 -6.33 11.68
C GLU A 427 4.98 -7.82 11.87
N GLY A 428 5.63 -8.47 10.89
CA GLY A 428 6.16 -9.83 11.07
C GLY A 428 7.30 -9.89 12.08
N VAL A 429 8.27 -8.97 11.99
CA VAL A 429 9.43 -8.90 12.89
C VAL A 429 9.00 -8.59 14.34
N ARG A 430 7.98 -7.74 14.52
CA ARG A 430 7.38 -7.42 15.83
C ARG A 430 6.85 -8.67 16.54
N VAL A 431 6.19 -9.59 15.83
CA VAL A 431 5.73 -10.87 16.40
C VAL A 431 6.89 -11.73 16.92
N VAL A 432 8.05 -11.71 16.25
CA VAL A 432 9.26 -12.40 16.75
C VAL A 432 9.83 -11.71 17.99
N ALA A 433 9.80 -10.36 18.03
CA ALA A 433 10.27 -9.59 19.18
C ALA A 433 9.36 -9.80 20.41
N GLU A 434 8.06 -9.95 20.20
CA GLU A 434 7.08 -10.35 21.23
C GLU A 434 7.34 -11.78 21.72
N ALA A 435 7.67 -12.73 20.84
CA ALA A 435 8.06 -14.09 21.24
C ALA A 435 9.37 -14.14 22.05
N VAL A 436 10.32 -13.23 21.80
CA VAL A 436 11.50 -13.01 22.68
C VAL A 436 11.08 -12.44 24.04
N LEU A 437 10.16 -11.46 24.05
CA LEU A 437 9.68 -10.83 25.28
C LEU A 437 8.94 -11.80 26.19
N ASP A 438 8.03 -12.63 25.66
CA ASP A 438 7.31 -13.67 26.41
C ASP A 438 8.28 -14.66 27.06
N ARG A 439 9.36 -15.03 26.35
CA ARG A 439 10.43 -15.88 26.88
C ARG A 439 11.21 -15.21 28.02
N ILE A 440 11.44 -13.90 27.97
CA ILE A 440 12.05 -13.13 29.08
C ILE A 440 11.12 -13.13 30.30
N VAL A 441 9.82 -12.90 30.11
CA VAL A 441 8.83 -12.90 31.19
C VAL A 441 8.73 -14.28 31.85
N ALA A 442 8.65 -15.35 31.06
CA ALA A 442 8.63 -16.73 31.57
C ALA A 442 9.90 -17.11 32.35
N ALA A 443 11.07 -16.65 31.91
CA ALA A 443 12.33 -16.84 32.62
C ALA A 443 12.34 -16.09 33.97
N LYS A 444 11.87 -14.84 34.01
CA LYS A 444 11.77 -14.07 35.27
C LYS A 444 10.81 -14.75 36.26
N ALA A 445 9.67 -15.25 35.78
CA ALA A 445 8.65 -15.92 36.60
C ALA A 445 9.09 -17.26 37.21
N THR A 446 10.10 -17.92 36.65
CA THR A 446 10.61 -19.23 37.12
C THR A 446 11.81 -19.12 38.08
N THR A 447 12.28 -17.90 38.37
CA THR A 447 13.32 -17.66 39.38
C THR A 447 12.75 -17.84 40.81
N PRO A 448 13.32 -18.70 41.68
CA PRO A 448 12.85 -18.82 43.06
C PRO A 448 13.08 -17.53 43.84
N LYS A 449 12.04 -16.98 44.46
CA LYS A 449 12.20 -15.91 45.47
C LYS A 449 12.83 -16.51 46.73
N GLU A 450 13.76 -15.78 47.35
CA GLU A 450 14.38 -16.20 48.60
C GLU A 450 13.34 -16.45 49.70
N ALA A 451 13.49 -17.55 50.44
CA ALA A 451 12.58 -17.91 51.50
C ALA A 451 12.67 -16.91 52.68
N PRO A 452 11.56 -16.34 53.17
CA PRO A 452 11.59 -15.52 54.37
C PRO A 452 12.11 -16.31 55.56
N LYS A 453 13.06 -15.74 56.33
CA LYS A 453 13.58 -16.37 57.54
C LYS A 453 12.45 -16.71 58.51
N ALA A 454 12.41 -17.96 58.96
CA ALA A 454 11.35 -18.46 59.83
C ALA A 454 11.22 -17.64 61.12
N ARG A 455 10.11 -16.91 61.27
CA ARG A 455 9.59 -16.48 62.56
C ARG A 455 8.57 -17.52 63.01
N GLY A 456 8.92 -18.31 64.02
CA GLY A 456 7.99 -19.25 64.62
C GLY A 456 6.85 -18.52 65.31
N PHE A 457 5.61 -18.88 65.00
CA PHE A 457 4.42 -18.45 65.73
C PHE A 457 3.76 -19.66 66.40
N ARG A 458 3.28 -19.45 67.63
CA ARG A 458 2.51 -20.44 68.40
C ARG A 458 1.07 -20.48 67.90
N PHE A 459 0.35 -21.54 68.26
CA PHE A 459 -1.10 -21.61 68.19
C PHE A 459 -1.76 -20.53 69.07
N GLY A 460 -2.77 -19.85 68.52
CA GLY A 460 -3.90 -19.23 69.21
C GLY A 460 -5.17 -19.77 68.56
N ASP A 461 -6.07 -20.45 69.28
CA ASP A 461 -7.07 -19.91 70.23
C ASP A 461 -8.40 -19.44 69.59
N GLY A 462 -8.43 -19.26 68.25
CA GLY A 462 -9.59 -19.66 67.45
C GLY A 462 -10.76 -18.69 67.35
N THR A 463 -10.51 -17.39 67.16
CA THR A 463 -11.53 -16.41 66.74
C THR A 463 -11.26 -15.87 65.34
N GLU A 464 -12.29 -15.89 64.48
CA GLU A 464 -12.31 -15.50 63.06
C GLU A 464 -11.40 -16.32 62.11
N GLY A 465 -12.02 -17.11 61.22
CA GLY A 465 -11.33 -17.72 60.06
C GLY A 465 -11.59 -19.21 59.77
N SER A 466 -12.32 -19.94 60.62
CA SER A 466 -12.62 -21.38 60.42
C SER A 466 -13.88 -21.63 59.59
N CYS A 467 -13.92 -22.77 58.89
CA CYS A 467 -14.95 -23.09 57.89
C CYS A 467 -16.35 -23.32 58.47
N PHE A 468 -17.17 -22.26 58.57
CA PHE A 468 -18.57 -22.21 58.10
C PHE A 468 -19.15 -20.79 58.33
N ASP A 469 -18.91 -19.86 57.40
CA ASP A 469 -19.68 -18.61 57.30
C ASP A 469 -20.19 -18.41 55.86
N VAL A 470 -21.44 -17.95 55.76
CA VAL A 470 -22.30 -18.04 54.57
C VAL A 470 -22.20 -16.76 53.72
N ARG A 471 -20.98 -16.23 53.56
CA ARG A 471 -20.72 -14.90 52.98
C ARG A 471 -19.93 -14.87 51.67
N HIS A 472 -19.64 -16.02 51.07
CA HIS A 472 -19.18 -16.10 49.67
C HIS A 472 -20.29 -16.43 48.66
N ALA A 473 -21.55 -16.51 49.11
CA ALA A 473 -22.72 -16.82 48.27
C ALA A 473 -23.13 -15.68 47.28
N PHE A 474 -22.45 -14.51 47.30
CA PHE A 474 -22.82 -13.35 46.48
C PHE A 474 -21.87 -13.02 45.32
N PHE A 475 -20.67 -13.63 45.24
CA PHE A 475 -19.76 -13.42 44.10
C PHE A 475 -19.92 -14.46 42.98
N GLY A 476 -20.66 -15.55 43.19
CA GLY A 476 -21.02 -16.49 42.13
C GLY A 476 -22.07 -15.94 41.14
N LEU A 477 -23.01 -15.11 41.63
CA LEU A 477 -24.16 -14.67 40.83
C LEU A 477 -23.79 -13.63 39.76
N LEU A 478 -22.85 -12.73 40.06
CA LEU A 478 -22.34 -11.73 39.10
C LEU A 478 -21.46 -12.34 37.99
N TYR A 479 -20.92 -13.55 38.17
CA TYR A 479 -20.20 -14.25 37.11
C TYR A 479 -21.14 -15.02 36.17
N PHE A 480 -22.27 -15.53 36.68
CA PHE A 480 -23.24 -16.26 35.87
C PHE A 480 -24.15 -15.35 35.02
N ILE A 481 -24.45 -14.13 35.48
CA ILE A 481 -25.18 -13.13 34.67
C ILE A 481 -24.37 -12.74 33.43
N ARG A 482 -23.05 -12.60 33.56
CA ARG A 482 -22.14 -12.26 32.44
C ARG A 482 -21.91 -13.37 31.41
N THR A 483 -22.53 -14.54 31.58
CA THR A 483 -22.53 -15.62 30.57
C THR A 483 -23.85 -15.74 29.79
N VAL A 484 -24.81 -14.83 30.02
CA VAL A 484 -26.02 -14.70 29.18
C VAL A 484 -25.88 -13.57 28.14
N GLU A 485 -25.14 -12.50 28.47
CA GLU A 485 -24.83 -11.39 27.54
C GLU A 485 -24.00 -11.82 26.30
N GLY A 486 -23.43 -13.04 26.31
CA GLY A 486 -22.69 -13.62 25.19
C GLY A 486 -23.54 -14.26 24.08
N ILE A 487 -24.87 -14.30 24.20
CA ILE A 487 -25.78 -14.97 23.25
C ILE A 487 -26.86 -14.01 22.71
N HIS A 488 -26.48 -12.76 22.41
CA HIS A 488 -27.36 -11.78 21.74
C HIS A 488 -26.78 -11.17 20.45
N ASN A 489 -25.48 -11.29 20.17
CA ASN A 489 -24.87 -10.75 18.93
C ASN A 489 -24.97 -11.70 17.72
N THR A 490 -25.73 -12.79 17.81
CA THR A 490 -25.91 -13.76 16.70
C THR A 490 -27.16 -13.52 15.85
N GLU A 491 -28.06 -12.61 16.23
CA GLU A 491 -29.28 -12.31 15.45
C GLU A 491 -29.16 -11.01 14.62
N GLU A 492 -28.48 -9.96 15.10
CA GLU A 492 -28.43 -8.67 14.40
C GLU A 492 -27.54 -8.67 13.13
N ASN A 493 -26.56 -9.57 13.01
CA ASN A 493 -25.74 -9.71 11.79
C ASN A 493 -26.52 -10.34 10.60
N SER A 494 -27.80 -10.65 10.75
CA SER A 494 -28.64 -11.29 9.73
C SER A 494 -29.08 -10.36 8.58
N ALA A 495 -29.11 -9.04 8.83
CA ALA A 495 -29.77 -8.08 7.95
C ALA A 495 -29.26 -8.03 6.50
N PHE A 496 -27.97 -8.35 6.27
CA PHE A 496 -27.33 -8.31 4.96
C PHE A 496 -26.94 -9.70 4.43
N HIS A 497 -27.54 -10.78 4.95
CA HIS A 497 -27.08 -12.14 4.64
C HIS A 497 -27.42 -12.51 3.18
N ASN A 498 -26.41 -12.92 2.39
CA ASN A 498 -26.51 -13.14 0.93
C ASN A 498 -26.84 -11.90 0.07
N PHE A 499 -26.90 -10.68 0.62
CA PHE A 499 -26.99 -9.47 -0.21
C PHE A 499 -25.76 -9.37 -1.12
N LYS A 500 -25.94 -8.92 -2.36
CA LYS A 500 -24.85 -8.89 -3.35
C LYS A 500 -24.53 -7.47 -3.78
N LEU A 501 -23.25 -7.09 -3.73
CA LEU A 501 -22.76 -5.90 -4.43
C LEU A 501 -22.53 -6.28 -5.89
N ILE A 502 -23.31 -5.68 -6.79
CA ILE A 502 -23.17 -5.81 -8.24
C ILE A 502 -22.56 -4.52 -8.76
N ARG A 503 -21.46 -4.66 -9.50
CA ARG A 503 -20.73 -3.59 -10.17
C ARG A 503 -20.99 -3.68 -11.65
N ILE A 504 -21.56 -2.62 -12.23
CA ILE A 504 -22.06 -2.56 -13.60
C ILE A 504 -21.26 -1.52 -14.38
N ASN A 505 -20.94 -1.82 -15.64
CA ASN A 505 -20.32 -0.89 -16.57
C ASN A 505 -21.25 -0.70 -17.80
N PRO A 506 -22.03 0.40 -17.87
CA PRO A 506 -22.97 0.60 -18.96
C PRO A 506 -22.22 1.06 -20.22
N GLU A 507 -22.15 0.17 -21.21
CA GLU A 507 -21.46 0.42 -22.48
C GLU A 507 -22.34 1.13 -23.53
N THR A 508 -23.64 1.32 -23.26
CA THR A 508 -24.57 2.01 -24.16
C THR A 508 -25.47 3.00 -23.43
N GLU A 509 -25.96 4.01 -24.15
CA GLU A 509 -26.92 5.00 -23.63
C GLU A 509 -28.23 4.35 -23.15
N ASN A 510 -28.63 3.23 -23.76
CA ASN A 510 -29.81 2.47 -23.32
C ASN A 510 -29.55 1.76 -21.98
N SER A 511 -28.34 1.27 -21.76
CA SER A 511 -27.91 0.71 -20.47
C SER A 511 -27.92 1.80 -19.38
N VAL A 512 -27.39 3.00 -19.67
CA VAL A 512 -27.42 4.15 -18.74
C VAL A 512 -28.86 4.54 -18.40
N LYS A 513 -29.75 4.64 -19.39
CA LYS A 513 -31.17 4.98 -19.19
C LYS A 513 -31.91 3.95 -18.35
N TYR A 514 -31.72 2.66 -18.59
CA TYR A 514 -32.35 1.60 -17.79
C TYR A 514 -31.90 1.65 -16.33
N LEU A 515 -30.59 1.74 -16.09
CA LEU A 515 -30.06 1.88 -14.72
C LEU A 515 -30.57 3.17 -14.05
N ARG A 516 -30.71 4.27 -14.80
CA ARG A 516 -31.26 5.53 -14.30
C ARG A 516 -32.72 5.40 -13.88
N SER A 517 -33.58 4.72 -14.65
CA SER A 517 -34.96 4.43 -14.20
C SER A 517 -35.03 3.57 -12.93
N LEU A 518 -34.02 2.73 -12.64
CA LEU A 518 -33.95 1.99 -11.38
C LEU A 518 -33.43 2.83 -10.19
N TYR A 519 -32.91 4.03 -10.45
CA TYR A 519 -32.37 4.95 -9.45
C TYR A 519 -33.29 6.16 -9.20
N GLU A 520 -33.97 6.66 -10.25
CA GLU A 520 -34.83 7.85 -10.18
C GLU A 520 -36.31 7.51 -9.97
N ASP A 521 -36.79 6.36 -10.47
CA ASP A 521 -38.17 5.87 -10.29
C ASP A 521 -38.23 4.72 -9.25
N PRO A 522 -39.43 4.37 -8.73
CA PRO A 522 -39.61 3.21 -7.86
C PRO A 522 -39.21 1.89 -8.55
N SER A 523 -38.03 1.39 -8.19
CA SER A 523 -37.50 0.10 -8.66
C SER A 523 -38.42 -1.08 -8.30
N PRO A 524 -38.60 -2.08 -9.20
CA PRO A 524 -39.27 -3.35 -8.90
C PRO A 524 -38.39 -4.31 -8.04
N TYR A 525 -37.18 -3.88 -7.70
CA TYR A 525 -36.19 -4.62 -6.90
C TYR A 525 -35.73 -3.78 -5.70
N GLU A 526 -35.43 -4.42 -4.57
CA GLU A 526 -34.76 -3.79 -3.43
C GLU A 526 -33.27 -3.56 -3.76
N LEU A 527 -32.92 -2.29 -4.03
CA LEU A 527 -31.59 -1.82 -4.44
C LEU A 527 -31.12 -0.65 -3.55
N ASP A 528 -29.85 -0.67 -3.13
CA ASP A 528 -29.13 0.49 -2.56
C ASP A 528 -27.98 0.86 -3.52
N PHE A 529 -28.02 2.06 -4.09
CA PHE A 529 -27.00 2.54 -5.02
C PHE A 529 -25.83 3.18 -4.27
N TRP A 530 -24.65 2.58 -4.42
CA TRP A 530 -23.40 3.07 -3.86
C TRP A 530 -22.72 4.08 -4.79
N GLN A 531 -22.81 3.85 -6.10
CA GLN A 531 -22.45 4.81 -7.15
C GLN A 531 -23.58 4.85 -8.21
N PRO A 532 -24.25 6.01 -8.43
CA PRO A 532 -25.41 6.10 -9.31
C PRO A 532 -25.04 6.14 -10.81
N PRO A 533 -26.00 5.88 -11.72
CA PRO A 533 -25.78 5.82 -13.17
C PRO A 533 -25.58 7.18 -13.85
N THR A 534 -24.31 7.56 -14.04
CA THR A 534 -23.94 8.88 -14.58
C THR A 534 -23.82 8.92 -16.12
N HIS A 535 -22.92 8.13 -16.71
CA HIS A 535 -22.62 8.13 -18.15
C HIS A 535 -22.06 6.79 -18.65
N ILE A 536 -21.90 6.64 -19.97
CA ILE A 536 -21.31 5.45 -20.60
C ILE A 536 -19.87 5.27 -20.10
N GLY A 537 -19.53 4.06 -19.64
CA GLY A 537 -18.20 3.73 -19.10
C GLY A 537 -17.99 4.13 -17.63
N ALA A 538 -19.00 4.68 -16.95
CA ALA A 538 -18.95 4.97 -15.52
C ALA A 538 -19.24 3.71 -14.68
N ILE A 539 -18.54 3.54 -13.56
CA ILE A 539 -18.85 2.47 -12.61
C ILE A 539 -20.19 2.79 -11.93
N VAL A 540 -21.11 1.82 -11.97
CA VAL A 540 -22.38 1.84 -11.22
C VAL A 540 -22.34 0.68 -10.23
N ASP A 541 -22.20 1.01 -8.95
CA ASP A 541 -22.16 0.05 -7.86
C ASP A 541 -23.49 0.09 -7.11
N LEU A 542 -24.12 -1.07 -6.91
CA LEU A 542 -25.33 -1.19 -6.11
C LEU A 542 -25.39 -2.52 -5.37
N THR A 543 -26.04 -2.54 -4.20
CA THR A 543 -26.38 -3.78 -3.50
C THR A 543 -27.82 -4.18 -3.76
N VAL A 544 -28.05 -5.46 -4.07
CA VAL A 544 -29.36 -6.05 -4.33
C VAL A 544 -29.72 -7.14 -3.31
N ALA A 545 -31.00 -7.21 -2.94
CA ALA A 545 -31.53 -8.18 -1.99
C ALA A 545 -31.46 -9.64 -2.49
N PRO A 546 -31.41 -10.65 -1.60
CA PRO A 546 -31.21 -12.05 -1.98
C PRO A 546 -32.38 -12.67 -2.78
N SER A 547 -33.60 -12.19 -2.57
CA SER A 547 -34.80 -12.57 -3.32
C SER A 547 -34.75 -12.10 -4.77
N ASP A 548 -34.17 -10.92 -4.99
CA ASP A 548 -34.33 -10.14 -6.21
C ASP A 548 -33.14 -10.33 -7.14
N ALA A 549 -31.94 -10.55 -6.57
CA ALA A 549 -30.70 -10.79 -7.29
C ALA A 549 -30.82 -11.84 -8.44
N PRO A 550 -31.54 -12.98 -8.30
CA PRO A 550 -31.70 -13.95 -9.38
C PRO A 550 -32.57 -13.48 -10.55
N GLN A 551 -33.42 -12.46 -10.36
CA GLN A 551 -34.21 -11.85 -11.44
C GLN A 551 -33.52 -10.61 -11.99
N PHE A 552 -32.99 -9.74 -11.12
CA PHE A 552 -32.21 -8.57 -11.54
C PHE A 552 -31.01 -8.96 -12.43
N VAL A 553 -30.29 -10.04 -12.11
CA VAL A 553 -29.22 -10.59 -12.96
C VAL A 553 -29.74 -10.99 -14.35
N LYS A 554 -30.86 -11.74 -14.44
CA LYS A 554 -31.47 -12.10 -15.73
C LYS A 554 -31.90 -10.87 -16.52
N ASP A 555 -32.36 -9.82 -15.83
CA ASP A 555 -32.76 -8.57 -16.44
C ASP A 555 -31.56 -7.85 -17.08
N LEU A 556 -30.41 -7.79 -16.40
CA LEU A 556 -29.15 -7.28 -16.96
C LEU A 556 -28.68 -8.11 -18.16
N GLU A 557 -28.72 -9.45 -18.05
CA GLU A 557 -28.34 -10.37 -19.12
C GLU A 557 -29.27 -10.25 -20.34
N SER A 558 -30.59 -10.15 -20.13
CA SER A 558 -31.59 -9.95 -21.19
C SER A 558 -31.41 -8.63 -21.96
N LYS A 559 -30.76 -7.65 -21.34
CA LYS A 559 -30.49 -6.32 -21.89
C LYS A 559 -29.04 -6.16 -22.34
N ASN A 560 -28.25 -7.24 -22.32
CA ASN A 560 -26.82 -7.28 -22.66
C ASN A 560 -26.01 -6.20 -21.91
N ILE A 561 -26.24 -6.08 -20.61
CA ILE A 561 -25.54 -5.12 -19.73
C ILE A 561 -24.44 -5.86 -18.96
N ASN A 562 -23.19 -5.48 -19.19
CA ASN A 562 -22.03 -6.10 -18.56
C ASN A 562 -21.94 -5.75 -17.06
N TYR A 563 -21.87 -6.78 -16.22
CA TYR A 563 -21.80 -6.69 -14.76
C TYR A 563 -20.79 -7.68 -14.16
N ILE A 564 -20.33 -7.41 -12.94
CA ILE A 564 -19.64 -8.38 -12.09
C ILE A 564 -20.26 -8.39 -10.68
N VAL A 565 -20.31 -9.56 -10.04
CA VAL A 565 -20.65 -9.68 -8.62
C VAL A 565 -19.40 -9.36 -7.80
N ALA A 566 -19.26 -8.10 -7.39
CA ALA A 566 -18.10 -7.61 -6.65
C ALA A 566 -18.05 -8.14 -5.21
N VAL A 567 -19.22 -8.34 -4.58
CA VAL A 567 -19.38 -9.05 -3.29
C VAL A 567 -20.58 -9.98 -3.40
N ASN A 568 -20.38 -11.28 -3.15
CA ASN A 568 -21.45 -12.29 -3.24
C ASN A 568 -22.23 -12.50 -1.92
N ASP A 569 -21.71 -11.97 -0.81
CA ASP A 569 -22.38 -11.98 0.50
C ASP A 569 -21.89 -10.79 1.33
N LEU A 570 -22.75 -9.78 1.46
CA LEU A 570 -22.39 -8.51 2.06
C LEU A 570 -22.15 -8.63 3.58
N SER A 571 -22.86 -9.50 4.30
CA SER A 571 -22.60 -9.75 5.73
C SER A 571 -21.17 -10.23 5.96
N LYS A 572 -20.70 -11.18 5.13
CA LYS A 572 -19.29 -11.65 5.20
C LYS A 572 -18.30 -10.55 4.83
N ALA A 573 -18.64 -9.60 3.97
CA ALA A 573 -17.77 -8.45 3.70
C ALA A 573 -17.70 -7.48 4.89
N ILE A 574 -18.81 -7.24 5.59
CA ILE A 574 -18.90 -6.44 6.82
C ILE A 574 -18.10 -7.10 7.95
N GLU A 575 -18.25 -8.41 8.16
CA GLU A 575 -17.47 -9.19 9.14
C GLU A 575 -15.96 -9.14 8.89
N ASN A 576 -15.54 -9.06 7.61
CA ASN A 576 -14.12 -8.96 7.24
C ASN A 576 -13.57 -7.53 7.22
N GLU A 577 -14.41 -6.49 7.36
CA GLU A 577 -13.99 -5.09 7.40
C GLU A 577 -13.19 -4.76 8.67
N ARG A 578 -13.78 -5.05 9.84
CA ARG A 578 -13.22 -4.81 11.19
C ARG A 578 -12.11 -5.80 11.60
N GLY A 579 -11.82 -6.77 10.73
CA GLY A 579 -10.82 -7.81 10.93
C GLY A 579 -11.15 -8.84 12.02
N SER A 580 -10.76 -10.09 11.82
CA SER A 580 -10.84 -11.15 12.85
C SER A 580 -9.69 -11.07 13.89
N ASP A 581 -9.29 -9.84 14.25
CA ASP A 581 -8.14 -9.54 15.12
C ASP A 581 -8.51 -9.49 16.61
N ALA A 582 -9.35 -10.43 17.08
CA ALA A 582 -9.73 -10.63 18.48
C ALA A 582 -8.58 -11.10 19.41
N PHE A 583 -7.33 -10.81 19.02
CA PHE A 583 -6.11 -10.96 19.82
C PHE A 583 -5.51 -9.60 20.24
N TYR A 584 -6.00 -8.48 19.71
CA TYR A 584 -5.60 -7.15 20.19
C TYR A 584 -6.67 -6.63 21.17
N ASN A 585 -6.42 -6.84 22.46
CA ASN A 585 -7.16 -6.16 23.53
C ASN A 585 -6.32 -4.94 23.96
N PRO A 586 -6.64 -3.72 23.50
CA PRO A 586 -5.76 -2.57 23.69
C PRO A 586 -5.66 -2.17 25.16
N VAL A 587 -4.43 -2.03 25.65
CA VAL A 587 -4.16 -1.40 26.95
C VAL A 587 -4.43 0.09 26.83
N ALA A 588 -5.68 0.49 27.09
CA ALA A 588 -6.17 1.87 27.29
C ALA A 588 -5.56 2.95 26.37
N GLY A 589 -6.00 3.01 25.12
CA GLY A 589 -5.68 4.09 24.17
C GLY A 589 -6.49 3.98 22.87
N PHE A 590 -6.61 5.09 22.14
CA PHE A 590 -7.27 5.16 20.83
C PHE A 590 -6.42 4.50 19.73
N ALA A 591 -7.06 3.86 18.76
CA ALA A 591 -6.40 3.11 17.70
C ALA A 591 -6.57 3.79 16.33
N TYR A 592 -5.57 4.54 15.89
CA TYR A 592 -5.56 5.27 14.60
C TYR A 592 -5.54 4.36 13.35
N ASP A 593 -5.45 3.04 13.53
CA ASP A 593 -5.53 1.99 12.51
C ASP A 593 -6.82 1.16 12.59
N LYS A 594 -7.86 1.65 13.30
CA LYS A 594 -9.14 0.97 13.53
C LYS A 594 -10.36 1.87 13.34
N TYR A 595 -11.54 1.27 13.13
CA TYR A 595 -12.82 1.99 13.11
C TYR A 595 -13.42 2.14 14.51
N ASN A 596 -13.04 3.24 15.16
CA ASN A 596 -13.42 3.60 16.53
C ASN A 596 -14.91 4.02 16.62
N SER A 597 -15.47 4.08 17.83
CA SER A 597 -16.76 4.71 18.11
C SER A 597 -16.65 6.23 18.24
N LEU A 598 -17.78 6.92 18.16
CA LEU A 598 -17.92 8.33 18.52
C LEU A 598 -17.46 8.59 19.97
N ASP A 599 -17.71 7.66 20.89
CA ASP A 599 -17.24 7.78 22.28
C ASP A 599 -15.73 7.60 22.40
N GLU A 600 -15.11 6.72 21.61
CA GLU A 600 -13.66 6.56 21.52
C GLU A 600 -13.02 7.79 20.87
N ILE A 601 -13.58 8.31 19.77
CA ILE A 601 -13.19 9.55 19.10
C ILE A 601 -13.28 10.73 20.07
N HIS A 602 -14.44 10.96 20.70
CA HIS A 602 -14.63 12.04 21.67
C HIS A 602 -13.73 11.87 22.91
N SER A 603 -13.47 10.65 23.35
CA SER A 603 -12.53 10.39 24.45
C SER A 603 -11.09 10.72 24.06
N GLU A 604 -10.67 10.41 22.83
CA GLU A 604 -9.35 10.76 22.32
C GLU A 604 -9.21 12.28 22.13
N MET A 605 -10.21 12.96 21.60
CA MET A 605 -10.21 14.42 21.49
C MET A 605 -10.04 15.07 22.88
N LYS A 606 -10.72 14.54 23.90
CA LYS A 606 -10.59 14.96 25.32
C LYS A 606 -9.21 14.61 25.90
N ARG A 607 -8.63 13.45 25.54
CA ARG A 607 -7.28 13.01 25.96
C ARG A 607 -6.21 13.94 25.37
N LEU A 608 -6.27 14.20 24.07
CA LEU A 608 -5.36 15.10 23.36
C LEU A 608 -5.46 16.53 23.91
N LYS A 609 -6.67 17.05 24.16
CA LYS A 609 -6.85 18.37 24.82
C LYS A 609 -6.21 18.42 26.22
N LYS A 610 -6.18 17.31 26.96
CA LYS A 610 -5.54 17.23 28.28
C LYS A 610 -4.00 17.16 28.17
N GLU A 611 -3.47 16.53 27.13
CA GLU A 611 -2.02 16.38 26.89
C GLU A 611 -1.39 17.63 26.24
N TYR A 612 -2.11 18.26 25.31
CA TYR A 612 -1.67 19.44 24.54
C TYR A 612 -2.55 20.68 24.80
N PRO A 613 -2.75 21.11 26.06
CA PRO A 613 -3.81 22.06 26.44
C PRO A 613 -3.65 23.47 25.87
N THR A 614 -2.46 23.85 25.41
CA THR A 614 -2.17 25.15 24.76
C THR A 614 -2.28 25.11 23.23
N MET A 615 -2.25 23.91 22.62
CA MET A 615 -2.32 23.70 21.17
C MET A 615 -3.72 23.31 20.73
N ILE A 616 -4.48 22.64 21.59
CA ILE A 616 -5.81 22.11 21.26
C ILE A 616 -6.88 22.89 22.01
N THR A 617 -8.02 23.15 21.38
CA THR A 617 -9.26 23.58 22.01
C THR A 617 -10.42 22.76 21.44
N LEU A 618 -11.33 22.31 22.31
CA LEU A 618 -12.54 21.61 21.89
C LEU A 618 -13.72 22.58 21.94
N ILE A 619 -14.55 22.54 20.90
CA ILE A 619 -15.70 23.43 20.72
C ILE A 619 -16.92 22.56 20.45
N ASP A 620 -17.94 22.66 21.30
CA ASP A 620 -19.28 22.15 21.00
C ASP A 620 -19.96 23.17 20.09
N ILE A 621 -20.42 22.74 18.90
CA ILE A 621 -21.09 23.63 17.93
C ILE A 621 -22.60 23.39 17.84
N GLY A 622 -23.15 22.44 18.60
CA GLY A 622 -24.54 22.03 18.53
C GLY A 622 -24.74 20.53 18.77
N GLN A 623 -26.00 20.09 18.68
CA GLN A 623 -26.40 18.70 18.91
C GLN A 623 -27.21 18.17 17.74
N SER A 624 -27.13 16.86 17.53
CA SER A 624 -27.91 16.10 16.55
C SER A 624 -29.35 15.80 17.01
N HIS A 625 -30.17 15.19 16.15
CA HIS A 625 -31.56 14.79 16.47
C HIS A 625 -31.68 13.88 17.71
N GLU A 626 -30.77 12.94 17.90
CA GLU A 626 -30.71 12.05 19.06
C GLU A 626 -29.87 12.65 20.22
N ASN A 627 -29.58 13.97 20.17
CA ASN A 627 -28.91 14.79 21.20
C ASN A 627 -27.42 14.49 21.45
N ARG A 628 -26.67 14.04 20.42
CA ARG A 628 -25.21 13.87 20.50
C ARG A 628 -24.51 15.18 20.09
N THR A 629 -23.55 15.65 20.89
CA THR A 629 -22.72 16.83 20.57
C THR A 629 -21.95 16.64 19.27
N LEU A 630 -21.97 17.66 18.40
CA LEU A 630 -21.03 17.85 17.31
C LEU A 630 -19.77 18.55 17.88
N LEU A 631 -18.68 17.80 18.01
CA LEU A 631 -17.45 18.28 18.65
C LEU A 631 -16.39 18.66 17.60
N VAL A 632 -15.95 19.91 17.60
CA VAL A 632 -14.84 20.40 16.77
C VAL A 632 -13.55 20.45 17.58
N MET A 633 -12.46 19.91 17.03
CA MET A 633 -11.10 20.11 17.53
C MET A 633 -10.44 21.26 16.77
N LYS A 634 -10.21 22.39 17.45
CA LYS A 634 -9.27 23.42 17.00
C LYS A 634 -7.85 23.01 17.38
N ILE A 635 -6.92 23.00 16.42
CA ILE A 635 -5.49 22.73 16.62
C ILE A 635 -4.68 23.95 16.13
N THR A 636 -3.76 24.44 16.96
CA THR A 636 -2.99 25.67 16.71
C THR A 636 -1.53 25.57 17.15
N GLY A 637 -0.61 26.06 16.33
CA GLY A 637 0.82 26.11 16.63
C GLY A 637 1.16 27.06 17.79
N LYS A 638 2.19 26.68 18.55
CA LYS A 638 2.58 27.31 19.84
C LYS A 638 3.23 28.69 19.69
N ARG A 639 3.70 29.09 18.50
CA ARG A 639 4.33 30.41 18.28
C ARG A 639 3.29 31.45 17.90
N ASN A 640 3.55 32.70 18.29
CA ASN A 640 2.71 33.82 17.87
C ASN A 640 2.96 34.14 16.37
N PRO A 641 1.92 34.21 15.54
CA PRO A 641 2.04 34.62 14.14
C PRO A 641 2.45 36.09 14.00
N LEU A 642 2.99 36.46 12.83
CA LEU A 642 3.23 37.85 12.43
C LEU A 642 1.96 38.58 11.94
N GLY A 643 0.79 38.26 12.49
CA GLY A 643 -0.53 38.75 12.07
C GLY A 643 -1.67 38.10 12.86
N SER A 644 -2.88 38.12 12.33
CA SER A 644 -3.90 37.12 12.71
C SER A 644 -3.49 35.75 12.16
N LYS A 645 -3.94 34.65 12.78
CA LYS A 645 -3.95 33.36 12.09
C LYS A 645 -5.08 33.34 11.08
N ILE A 646 -4.83 32.67 9.96
CA ILE A 646 -5.85 32.20 9.02
C ILE A 646 -6.36 30.84 9.50
N SER A 647 -7.36 30.27 8.83
CA SER A 647 -8.03 29.06 9.26
C SER A 647 -8.40 28.10 8.13
N MET A 648 -8.39 26.81 8.46
CA MET A 648 -8.81 25.73 7.58
C MET A 648 -9.83 24.85 8.31
N TRP A 649 -10.99 24.66 7.70
CA TRP A 649 -12.00 23.72 8.16
C TRP A 649 -11.85 22.37 7.45
N ILE A 650 -11.91 21.29 8.22
CA ILE A 650 -11.94 19.91 7.73
C ILE A 650 -13.05 19.15 8.45
N ASP A 651 -14.06 18.63 7.73
CA ASP A 651 -15.07 17.73 8.29
C ASP A 651 -14.99 16.32 7.69
N GLY A 652 -15.56 15.35 8.41
CA GLY A 652 -15.72 13.96 7.97
C GLY A 652 -17.02 13.36 8.50
N GLY A 653 -17.41 12.21 7.92
CA GLY A 653 -18.59 11.47 8.36
C GLY A 653 -19.91 12.26 8.31
N ILE A 654 -20.12 13.10 7.29
CA ILE A 654 -21.41 13.73 7.00
C ILE A 654 -22.42 12.71 6.46
N HIS A 655 -21.97 11.78 5.61
CA HIS A 655 -22.70 10.53 5.35
C HIS A 655 -22.19 9.43 6.31
N ALA A 656 -23.10 8.67 6.89
CA ALA A 656 -22.80 7.75 7.98
C ALA A 656 -21.95 6.52 7.59
N ARG A 657 -22.25 5.89 6.44
CA ARG A 657 -21.54 4.68 5.95
C ARG A 657 -20.08 4.90 5.53
N GLU A 658 -19.57 6.13 5.55
CA GLU A 658 -18.28 6.52 4.97
C GLU A 658 -17.16 6.53 6.03
N TRP A 659 -17.03 5.44 6.79
CA TRP A 659 -16.19 5.36 8.01
C TRP A 659 -14.72 5.75 7.83
N ILE A 660 -14.18 5.68 6.62
CA ILE A 660 -12.83 6.14 6.32
C ILE A 660 -12.67 7.65 6.49
N SER A 661 -13.72 8.48 6.34
CA SER A 661 -13.58 9.94 6.49
C SER A 661 -13.42 10.40 7.95
N PRO A 662 -14.18 9.91 8.96
CA PRO A 662 -13.84 10.15 10.38
C PRO A 662 -12.46 9.66 10.78
N ALA A 663 -12.07 8.46 10.32
CA ALA A 663 -10.76 7.89 10.61
C ALA A 663 -9.63 8.76 9.99
N THR A 664 -9.81 9.23 8.76
CA THR A 664 -8.88 10.14 8.07
C THR A 664 -8.82 11.52 8.74
N ALA A 665 -9.95 12.08 9.19
CA ALA A 665 -9.98 13.34 9.94
C ALA A 665 -9.20 13.25 11.27
N MET A 666 -9.40 12.16 12.03
CA MET A 666 -8.60 11.90 13.23
C MET A 666 -7.11 11.64 12.91
N TYR A 667 -6.81 11.01 11.78
CA TYR A 667 -5.43 10.79 11.34
C TYR A 667 -4.72 12.12 10.97
N ILE A 668 -5.42 13.05 10.31
CA ILE A 668 -4.91 14.40 10.03
C ILE A 668 -4.63 15.16 11.34
N ALA A 669 -5.53 15.05 12.33
CA ALA A 669 -5.29 15.64 13.66
C ALA A 669 -4.03 15.08 14.33
N HIS A 670 -3.81 13.76 14.25
CA HIS A 670 -2.62 13.07 14.78
C HIS A 670 -1.32 13.57 14.15
N GLU A 671 -1.24 13.62 12.82
CA GLU A 671 -0.02 14.07 12.12
C GLU A 671 0.27 15.56 12.33
N LEU A 672 -0.75 16.42 12.51
CA LEU A 672 -0.56 17.81 12.94
C LEU A 672 0.07 17.88 14.33
N ILE A 673 -0.50 17.18 15.31
CA ILE A 673 -0.07 17.24 16.72
C ILE A 673 1.35 16.69 16.89
N LEU A 674 1.66 15.52 16.31
CA LEU A 674 3.00 14.93 16.37
C LEU A 674 4.01 15.68 15.48
N GLY A 675 3.58 16.15 14.32
CA GLY A 675 4.41 16.88 13.37
C GLY A 675 4.89 18.22 13.91
N TYR A 676 4.13 18.91 14.77
CA TYR A 676 4.48 20.26 15.23
C TYR A 676 5.89 20.39 15.87
N ASP A 677 6.32 19.40 16.65
CA ASP A 677 7.65 19.39 17.29
C ASP A 677 8.69 18.55 16.51
N ASN A 678 8.33 17.96 15.35
CA ASN A 678 9.17 17.00 14.60
C ASN A 678 9.37 17.30 13.09
N ASP A 679 8.45 18.03 12.46
CA ASP A 679 8.47 18.43 11.05
C ASP A 679 8.38 19.97 10.96
N ALA A 680 9.41 20.60 10.38
CA ALA A 680 9.48 22.05 10.21
C ALA A 680 8.37 22.59 9.29
N THR A 681 7.85 21.78 8.37
CA THR A 681 6.72 22.10 7.49
C THR A 681 5.44 22.20 8.30
N VAL A 682 5.12 21.18 9.10
CA VAL A 682 3.92 21.18 9.96
C VAL A 682 4.00 22.31 10.98
N ALA A 683 5.18 22.57 11.56
CA ALA A 683 5.41 23.71 12.44
C ALA A 683 5.14 25.06 11.75
N LYS A 684 5.68 25.28 10.54
CA LYS A 684 5.43 26.48 9.71
C LYS A 684 3.93 26.69 9.47
N LEU A 685 3.22 25.63 9.08
CA LEU A 685 1.80 25.70 8.76
C LEU A 685 0.96 26.03 10.01
N MET A 686 1.15 25.30 11.11
CA MET A 686 0.37 25.50 12.34
C MET A 686 0.69 26.81 13.08
N ASP A 687 1.88 27.38 12.92
CA ASP A 687 2.18 28.71 13.46
C ASP A 687 1.44 29.84 12.72
N HIS A 688 0.84 29.55 11.56
CA HIS A 688 0.07 30.51 10.75
C HIS A 688 -1.41 30.15 10.54
N ILE A 689 -1.76 28.86 10.63
CA ILE A 689 -3.11 28.33 10.41
C ILE A 689 -3.67 27.75 11.72
N ASP A 690 -4.92 28.10 12.04
CA ASP A 690 -5.77 27.37 12.95
C ASP A 690 -6.56 26.29 12.18
N PHE A 691 -6.31 25.02 12.47
CA PHE A 691 -7.04 23.91 11.87
C PHE A 691 -8.27 23.59 12.73
N TYR A 692 -9.47 23.62 12.14
CA TYR A 692 -10.72 23.23 12.79
C TYR A 692 -11.18 21.90 12.18
N ILE A 693 -11.15 20.83 12.97
CA ILE A 693 -11.47 19.48 12.52
C ILE A 693 -12.75 19.00 13.20
N LEU A 694 -13.78 18.63 12.42
CA LEU A 694 -15.00 17.98 12.87
C LEU A 694 -14.99 16.51 12.41
N PRO A 695 -14.55 15.54 13.24
CA PRO A 695 -14.33 14.18 12.77
C PRO A 695 -15.61 13.45 12.37
N VAL A 696 -16.73 13.76 13.00
CA VAL A 696 -18.04 13.16 12.71
C VAL A 696 -19.10 14.26 12.69
N MET A 697 -19.51 14.68 11.50
CA MET A 697 -20.61 15.65 11.34
C MET A 697 -22.00 15.02 11.57
N ASN A 698 -22.15 13.72 11.32
CA ASN A 698 -23.41 12.98 11.49
C ASN A 698 -23.28 11.93 12.62
N PRO A 699 -23.23 12.35 13.90
CA PRO A 699 -22.93 11.44 15.02
C PRO A 699 -23.98 10.34 15.20
N ASP A 700 -25.25 10.63 14.94
CA ASP A 700 -26.34 9.66 15.09
C ASP A 700 -26.35 8.63 13.98
N GLY A 701 -26.18 9.08 12.73
CA GLY A 701 -26.07 8.19 11.58
C GLY A 701 -24.83 7.32 11.71
N TYR A 702 -23.69 7.89 12.15
CA TYR A 702 -22.45 7.15 12.35
C TYR A 702 -22.61 5.99 13.33
N GLU A 703 -23.14 6.23 14.54
CA GLU A 703 -23.38 5.12 15.48
C GLU A 703 -24.48 4.16 15.00
N TYR A 704 -25.57 4.64 14.41
CA TYR A 704 -26.57 3.77 13.79
C TYR A 704 -25.96 2.87 12.70
N SER A 705 -24.94 3.34 11.98
CA SER A 705 -24.20 2.53 11.03
C SER A 705 -23.23 1.53 11.67
N ARG A 706 -22.66 1.87 12.83
CA ARG A 706 -21.78 0.98 13.60
C ARG A 706 -22.52 -0.12 14.35
N GLU A 707 -23.78 0.11 14.73
CA GLU A 707 -24.57 -0.75 15.60
C GLU A 707 -25.78 -1.44 14.94
N LYS A 708 -26.38 -0.87 13.87
CA LYS A 708 -27.68 -1.35 13.33
C LYS A 708 -27.75 -1.53 11.82
N ASN A 709 -27.24 -0.60 11.02
CA ASN A 709 -27.24 -0.74 9.55
C ASN A 709 -25.97 -0.14 8.94
N ARG A 710 -24.99 -0.99 8.62
CA ARG A 710 -23.70 -0.58 8.04
C ARG A 710 -23.79 0.27 6.78
N MET A 711 -24.87 0.16 6.00
CA MET A 711 -25.09 0.94 4.77
C MET A 711 -25.98 2.17 4.96
N TRP A 712 -26.31 2.54 6.21
CA TRP A 712 -27.04 3.77 6.50
C TRP A 712 -26.25 5.00 6.03
N ARG A 713 -26.88 5.85 5.22
CA ARG A 713 -26.26 7.05 4.62
C ARG A 713 -26.59 8.33 5.38
N LYS A 714 -27.88 8.53 5.69
CA LYS A 714 -28.51 9.79 6.13
C LYS A 714 -28.27 10.12 7.61
N ASN A 715 -28.79 11.25 8.12
CA ASN A 715 -28.89 11.47 9.57
C ASN A 715 -30.00 10.58 10.20
N ARG A 716 -30.40 10.86 11.44
CA ARG A 716 -31.42 10.08 12.17
C ARG A 716 -32.70 10.86 12.46
N SER A 717 -33.04 11.82 11.60
CA SER A 717 -34.26 12.60 11.75
C SER A 717 -35.54 11.73 11.76
N PRO A 718 -36.55 12.06 12.59
CA PRO A 718 -37.71 11.19 12.82
C PRO A 718 -38.45 10.78 11.56
N ALA A 719 -38.93 9.53 11.53
CA ALA A 719 -39.54 8.93 10.35
C ALA A 719 -40.78 9.70 9.86
N LYS A 720 -40.74 10.13 8.60
CA LYS A 720 -41.90 10.69 7.88
C LYS A 720 -42.68 9.54 7.25
N CYS A 721 -43.98 9.47 7.52
CA CYS A 721 -44.86 8.38 7.06
C CYS A 721 -45.77 8.85 5.93
N HIS A 722 -45.73 8.14 4.80
CA HIS A 722 -46.60 8.34 3.65
C HIS A 722 -47.51 7.13 3.44
N ARG A 723 -48.77 7.39 3.09
CA ARG A 723 -49.79 6.34 2.91
C ARG A 723 -49.91 6.00 1.43
N SER A 724 -49.42 4.83 1.04
CA SER A 724 -49.67 4.25 -0.28
C SER A 724 -51.09 3.67 -0.36
N THR A 725 -51.50 3.25 -1.54
CA THR A 725 -52.80 2.59 -1.78
C THR A 725 -53.01 1.32 -0.94
N PHE A 726 -51.93 0.64 -0.53
CA PHE A 726 -52.00 -0.66 0.14
C PHE A 726 -51.15 -0.77 1.43
N SER A 727 -50.31 0.21 1.75
CA SER A 727 -49.39 0.20 2.88
C SER A 727 -49.15 1.61 3.44
N THR A 728 -48.65 1.73 4.67
CA THR A 728 -48.01 2.96 5.14
C THR A 728 -46.52 2.74 5.17
N VAL A 729 -45.76 3.57 4.47
CA VAL A 729 -44.30 3.52 4.39
C VAL A 729 -43.76 4.65 5.26
N CYS A 730 -42.85 4.34 6.17
CA CYS A 730 -42.28 5.31 7.11
C CYS A 730 -40.75 5.31 6.99
N CYS A 731 -40.18 6.46 6.61
CA CYS A 731 -38.77 6.58 6.27
C CYS A 731 -38.10 7.71 7.06
N ALA A 732 -36.94 7.40 7.64
CA ALA A 732 -36.18 8.29 8.53
C ALA A 732 -34.95 8.87 7.83
N GLY A 733 -34.45 9.98 8.36
CA GLY A 733 -33.20 10.59 7.95
C GLY A 733 -33.28 11.44 6.67
N VAL A 734 -32.47 12.49 6.66
CA VAL A 734 -32.19 13.42 5.57
C VAL A 734 -30.74 13.29 5.14
N ASP A 735 -30.47 13.47 3.84
CA ASP A 735 -29.11 13.57 3.32
C ASP A 735 -28.55 14.95 3.65
N LEU A 736 -27.67 15.02 4.65
CA LEU A 736 -27.05 16.27 5.10
C LEU A 736 -26.29 16.98 3.98
N ASN A 737 -25.72 16.25 3.02
CA ASN A 737 -25.04 16.83 1.86
C ASN A 737 -25.99 17.11 0.68
N ARG A 738 -27.30 17.19 0.96
CA ARG A 738 -28.35 17.82 0.13
C ARG A 738 -29.15 18.88 0.89
N ASN A 739 -28.79 19.17 2.14
CA ASN A 739 -29.58 20.03 3.04
C ASN A 739 -29.06 21.49 3.14
N PHE A 740 -27.90 21.83 2.58
CA PHE A 740 -27.37 23.20 2.63
C PHE A 740 -28.11 24.14 1.66
N ASP A 741 -28.15 25.44 1.96
CA ASP A 741 -28.80 26.45 1.09
C ASP A 741 -27.92 26.85 -0.11
N TRP A 742 -27.76 25.93 -1.05
CA TRP A 742 -27.12 26.21 -2.33
C TRP A 742 -27.83 25.47 -3.47
N PHE A 743 -28.66 26.23 -4.20
CA PHE A 743 -29.62 25.69 -5.16
C PHE A 743 -30.49 24.56 -4.58
N TRP A 744 -30.81 24.64 -3.27
CA TRP A 744 -31.46 23.56 -2.53
C TRP A 744 -32.72 23.03 -3.25
N ALA A 745 -32.84 21.71 -3.33
CA ALA A 745 -33.91 20.98 -4.03
C ALA A 745 -34.05 21.25 -5.56
N SER A 746 -33.05 21.82 -6.25
CA SER A 746 -33.16 22.06 -7.71
C SER A 746 -32.92 20.83 -8.60
N THR A 747 -31.92 20.02 -8.25
CA THR A 747 -31.31 19.00 -9.12
C THR A 747 -30.55 17.97 -8.27
N GLY A 748 -30.52 16.69 -8.68
CA GLY A 748 -29.62 15.71 -8.04
C GLY A 748 -29.93 15.34 -6.58
N SER A 749 -31.16 15.61 -6.16
CA SER A 749 -31.70 15.36 -4.84
C SER A 749 -33.17 14.96 -4.98
N SER A 750 -33.71 14.27 -3.99
CA SER A 750 -35.09 13.77 -4.03
C SER A 750 -35.96 14.44 -2.97
N SER A 751 -37.25 14.59 -3.29
CA SER A 751 -38.29 15.05 -2.37
C SER A 751 -38.99 13.91 -1.61
N ASP A 752 -38.69 12.65 -1.94
CA ASP A 752 -39.19 11.47 -1.23
C ASP A 752 -38.33 11.18 0.02
N PRO A 753 -38.91 11.18 1.25
CA PRO A 753 -38.19 10.82 2.47
C PRO A 753 -37.59 9.41 2.50
N CYS A 754 -38.06 8.50 1.65
CA CYS A 754 -37.47 7.16 1.52
C CYS A 754 -36.20 7.15 0.67
N HIS A 755 -35.98 8.13 -0.20
CA HIS A 755 -34.80 8.19 -1.03
C HIS A 755 -33.53 8.52 -0.22
N ASP A 756 -32.38 8.00 -0.67
CA ASP A 756 -31.10 8.14 0.03
C ASP A 756 -30.46 9.53 -0.16
N THR A 757 -30.95 10.30 -1.13
CA THR A 757 -30.61 11.72 -1.38
C THR A 757 -31.75 12.69 -1.02
N TYR A 758 -32.59 12.31 -0.05
CA TYR A 758 -33.69 13.17 0.42
C TYR A 758 -33.14 14.50 0.97
N HIS A 759 -33.54 15.63 0.39
CA HIS A 759 -32.99 16.96 0.70
C HIS A 759 -33.56 17.63 1.96
N GLY A 760 -34.64 17.08 2.55
CA GLY A 760 -35.29 17.59 3.75
C GLY A 760 -36.63 18.28 3.49
N SER A 761 -37.04 19.15 4.42
CA SER A 761 -38.27 19.96 4.28
C SER A 761 -38.01 21.43 3.93
N SER A 762 -36.77 21.87 4.12
CA SER A 762 -36.21 23.17 3.75
C SER A 762 -34.69 23.05 3.70
N ALA A 763 -33.99 24.01 3.09
CA ALA A 763 -32.58 24.19 3.40
C ALA A 763 -32.40 24.36 4.93
N PHE A 764 -31.31 23.81 5.46
CA PHE A 764 -30.98 23.74 6.88
C PHE A 764 -32.15 23.27 7.77
N SER A 765 -32.90 22.26 7.33
CA SER A 765 -33.94 21.64 8.18
C SER A 765 -33.36 20.77 9.30
N GLU A 766 -32.11 20.33 9.16
CA GLU A 766 -31.48 19.38 10.09
C GLU A 766 -30.52 20.08 11.07
N PRO A 767 -30.53 19.74 12.37
CA PRO A 767 -29.74 20.43 13.38
C PRO A 767 -28.23 20.24 13.19
N GLU A 768 -27.79 19.13 12.59
CA GLU A 768 -26.37 18.90 12.25
C GLU A 768 -25.88 19.91 11.19
N SER A 769 -26.73 20.24 10.21
CA SER A 769 -26.41 21.24 9.18
C SER A 769 -26.54 22.67 9.70
N GLN A 770 -27.48 22.94 10.61
CA GLN A 770 -27.63 24.23 11.30
C GLN A 770 -26.41 24.53 12.17
N ALA A 771 -25.92 23.55 12.95
CA ALA A 771 -24.72 23.69 13.79
C ALA A 771 -23.48 24.09 12.98
N VAL A 772 -23.26 23.42 11.83
CA VAL A 772 -22.14 23.74 10.92
C VAL A 772 -22.33 25.10 10.23
N ARG A 773 -23.56 25.46 9.83
CA ARG A 773 -23.88 26.80 9.31
C ARG A 773 -23.55 27.88 10.33
N ASP A 774 -24.13 27.78 11.53
CA ASP A 774 -24.07 28.81 12.55
C ASP A 774 -22.64 29.01 13.07
N PHE A 775 -21.83 27.95 13.12
CA PHE A 775 -20.40 28.05 13.42
C PHE A 775 -19.62 28.75 12.29
N LEU A 776 -19.83 28.35 11.03
CA LEU A 776 -19.03 28.84 9.90
C LEU A 776 -19.44 30.25 9.42
N GLU A 777 -20.70 30.68 9.60
CA GLU A 777 -21.11 32.08 9.37
C GLU A 777 -20.45 33.05 10.37
N GLN A 778 -20.06 32.57 11.56
CA GLN A 778 -19.32 33.32 12.57
C GLN A 778 -17.78 33.18 12.44
N ASN A 779 -17.30 32.12 11.78
CA ASN A 779 -15.89 31.73 11.73
C ASN A 779 -15.46 31.31 10.30
N THR A 780 -15.80 32.10 9.29
CA THR A 780 -15.56 31.78 7.87
C THR A 780 -14.07 31.51 7.58
N PRO A 781 -13.71 30.31 7.10
CA PRO A 781 -12.31 29.95 6.89
C PRO A 781 -11.79 30.30 5.49
N GLU A 782 -10.47 30.40 5.35
CA GLU A 782 -9.79 30.55 4.06
C GLU A 782 -9.84 29.27 3.21
N ALA A 783 -10.01 28.10 3.85
CA ALA A 783 -10.27 26.83 3.18
C ALA A 783 -11.31 25.96 3.90
N PHE A 784 -12.08 25.21 3.11
CA PHE A 784 -13.11 24.26 3.56
C PHE A 784 -12.92 22.93 2.83
N ILE A 785 -12.78 21.82 3.57
CA ILE A 785 -12.59 20.48 3.01
C ILE A 785 -13.56 19.52 3.69
N SER A 786 -14.50 18.97 2.93
CA SER A 786 -15.39 17.91 3.41
C SER A 786 -14.91 16.54 2.91
N LEU A 787 -14.66 15.61 3.84
CA LEU A 787 -14.11 14.28 3.57
C LEU A 787 -15.22 13.24 3.42
N HIS A 788 -15.18 12.51 2.31
CA HIS A 788 -16.17 11.52 1.89
C HIS A 788 -15.51 10.20 1.47
N SER A 789 -16.32 9.19 1.19
CA SER A 789 -15.87 8.04 0.40
C SER A 789 -17.04 7.41 -0.36
N TYR A 790 -16.89 6.88 -1.56
CA TYR A 790 -15.64 6.58 -2.25
C TYR A 790 -15.70 6.91 -3.74
N SER A 791 -14.56 7.33 -4.29
CA SER A 791 -14.29 7.35 -5.75
C SER A 791 -12.83 7.61 -6.12
N GLN A 792 -11.97 8.09 -5.20
CA GLN A 792 -10.72 8.79 -5.53
C GLN A 792 -10.98 10.01 -6.43
N MET A 793 -11.69 11.00 -5.91
CA MET A 793 -11.96 12.25 -6.61
C MET A 793 -11.73 13.46 -5.71
N TRP A 794 -11.10 14.49 -6.28
CA TRP A 794 -10.97 15.81 -5.67
C TRP A 794 -11.99 16.72 -6.36
N LEU A 795 -13.18 16.78 -5.78
CA LEU A 795 -14.30 17.55 -6.31
C LEU A 795 -14.11 19.02 -5.96
N ILE A 796 -14.19 19.83 -7.00
CA ILE A 796 -14.22 21.28 -6.93
C ILE A 796 -15.69 21.71 -7.07
N PRO A 797 -16.13 22.80 -6.43
CA PRO A 797 -17.42 23.39 -6.79
C PRO A 797 -17.48 23.74 -8.30
N TYR A 798 -18.64 23.73 -8.96
CA TYR A 798 -19.95 23.46 -8.38
C TYR A 798 -20.53 22.06 -8.66
N GLY A 799 -21.33 21.56 -7.72
CA GLY A 799 -22.10 20.32 -7.82
C GLY A 799 -23.48 20.51 -8.43
N HIS A 800 -24.18 21.62 -8.19
CA HIS A 800 -25.59 21.78 -8.56
C HIS A 800 -25.92 21.64 -10.07
N ARG A 801 -24.95 21.91 -10.97
CA ARG A 801 -25.16 21.90 -12.42
C ARG A 801 -23.86 21.67 -13.20
N LYS A 802 -23.90 20.88 -14.28
CA LYS A 802 -22.78 20.64 -15.20
C LYS A 802 -22.33 21.93 -15.87
N GLN A 803 -21.02 22.03 -16.12
CA GLN A 803 -20.37 23.22 -16.68
C GLN A 803 -20.56 24.50 -15.85
N SER A 804 -20.95 24.39 -14.56
CA SER A 804 -21.10 25.51 -13.63
C SER A 804 -19.81 25.65 -12.81
N TYR A 805 -18.98 26.63 -13.16
CA TYR A 805 -17.65 26.81 -12.58
C TYR A 805 -17.56 28.08 -11.70
N PRO A 806 -16.91 28.02 -10.53
CA PRO A 806 -16.45 29.19 -9.80
C PRO A 806 -15.54 30.08 -10.66
N GLN A 807 -15.57 31.39 -10.42
CA GLN A 807 -14.80 32.39 -11.18
C GLN A 807 -13.27 32.14 -11.16
N ASP A 808 -12.79 31.45 -10.13
CA ASP A 808 -11.40 31.08 -9.86
C ASP A 808 -11.09 29.58 -10.10
N TYR A 809 -12.01 28.84 -10.74
CA TYR A 809 -11.84 27.40 -11.05
C TYR A 809 -10.53 27.11 -11.80
N HIS A 810 -10.26 27.85 -12.89
CA HIS A 810 -9.07 27.65 -13.72
C HIS A 810 -7.78 28.26 -13.13
N THR A 811 -7.88 29.25 -12.24
CA THR A 811 -6.75 30.07 -11.78
C THR A 811 -6.26 29.72 -10.38
N GLY A 812 -7.16 29.37 -9.46
CA GLY A 812 -6.83 28.98 -8.08
C GLY A 812 -7.16 27.52 -7.80
N LEU A 813 -8.45 27.16 -7.89
CA LEU A 813 -8.96 25.89 -7.35
C LEU A 813 -8.37 24.66 -8.04
N ARG A 814 -8.46 24.58 -9.37
CA ARG A 814 -8.00 23.40 -10.13
C ARG A 814 -6.47 23.26 -10.17
N PRO A 815 -5.68 24.35 -10.34
CA PRO A 815 -4.22 24.26 -10.21
C PRO A 815 -3.74 23.80 -8.82
N LEU A 816 -4.42 24.22 -7.74
CA LEU A 816 -4.10 23.74 -6.40
C LEU A 816 -4.49 22.26 -6.21
N ALA A 817 -5.71 21.87 -6.61
CA ALA A 817 -6.17 20.49 -6.54
C ALA A 817 -5.27 19.51 -7.30
N LEU A 818 -4.73 19.90 -8.46
CA LEU A 818 -3.75 19.11 -9.22
C LEU A 818 -2.40 18.97 -8.49
N ARG A 819 -1.93 19.98 -7.75
CA ARG A 819 -0.74 19.84 -6.90
C ARG A 819 -1.01 18.94 -5.69
N ALA A 820 -2.16 19.11 -5.04
CA ALA A 820 -2.55 18.35 -3.86
C ALA A 820 -2.71 16.85 -4.16
N THR A 821 -3.41 16.53 -5.26
CA THR A 821 -3.55 15.13 -5.74
C THR A 821 -2.27 14.55 -6.33
N LYS A 822 -1.35 15.37 -6.85
CA LYS A 822 0.00 14.92 -7.23
C LYS A 822 0.80 14.46 -5.99
N ALA A 823 0.78 15.23 -4.89
CA ALA A 823 1.45 14.84 -3.65
C ALA A 823 0.87 13.54 -3.05
N LEU A 824 -0.47 13.38 -3.10
CA LEU A 824 -1.18 12.14 -2.76
C LEU A 824 -0.66 10.95 -3.58
N TYR A 825 -0.64 11.12 -4.90
CA TYR A 825 -0.17 10.10 -5.84
C TYR A 825 1.30 9.73 -5.62
N GLU A 826 2.16 10.68 -5.26
CA GLU A 826 3.59 10.44 -5.01
C GLU A 826 3.85 9.56 -3.78
N LEU A 827 2.91 9.46 -2.83
CA LEU A 827 3.09 8.61 -1.64
C LEU A 827 2.82 7.12 -1.90
N TYR A 828 1.72 6.78 -2.59
CA TYR A 828 1.29 5.39 -2.80
C TYR A 828 0.85 5.03 -4.23
N GLY A 829 0.95 5.94 -5.20
CA GLY A 829 0.46 5.73 -6.58
C GLY A 829 -1.06 5.77 -6.71
N THR A 830 -1.77 6.25 -5.69
CA THR A 830 -3.23 6.36 -5.60
C THR A 830 -3.72 7.50 -6.50
N LYS A 831 -4.64 7.23 -7.43
CA LYS A 831 -4.97 8.16 -8.53
C LYS A 831 -6.31 8.83 -8.31
N TYR A 832 -6.28 10.14 -8.06
CA TYR A 832 -7.48 10.96 -7.91
C TYR A 832 -7.83 11.69 -9.21
N GLN A 833 -9.13 11.75 -9.55
CA GLN A 833 -9.63 12.63 -10.61
C GLN A 833 -9.84 14.06 -10.09
N VAL A 834 -9.73 15.08 -10.95
CA VAL A 834 -9.82 16.50 -10.56
C VAL A 834 -10.69 17.29 -11.55
N GLY A 835 -11.82 17.80 -11.06
CA GLY A 835 -12.86 18.47 -11.83
C GLY A 835 -14.02 18.92 -10.93
N THR A 836 -15.14 19.34 -11.50
CA THR A 836 -16.32 19.69 -10.68
C THR A 836 -17.06 18.44 -10.21
N GLY A 837 -17.84 18.54 -9.13
CA GLY A 837 -18.76 17.48 -8.71
C GLY A 837 -19.74 17.10 -9.83
N ALA A 838 -20.32 18.10 -10.50
CA ALA A 838 -21.28 17.89 -11.57
C ALA A 838 -20.69 17.19 -12.80
N ASP A 839 -19.47 17.58 -13.23
CA ASP A 839 -18.85 17.09 -14.47
C ASP A 839 -18.13 15.75 -14.30
N LEU A 840 -17.58 15.44 -13.11
CA LEU A 840 -16.97 14.14 -12.82
C LEU A 840 -17.98 13.05 -12.42
N MET A 841 -19.05 13.45 -11.73
CA MET A 841 -20.05 12.52 -11.18
C MET A 841 -21.42 12.85 -11.77
N TYR A 842 -22.23 13.62 -11.04
CA TYR A 842 -23.61 13.95 -11.39
C TYR A 842 -23.99 15.28 -10.75
N GLU A 843 -25.00 15.94 -11.29
CA GLU A 843 -25.53 17.18 -10.70
C GLU A 843 -26.09 16.88 -9.31
N ALA A 844 -25.83 17.75 -8.33
CA ALA A 844 -26.18 17.59 -6.92
C ALA A 844 -26.35 18.95 -6.22
N SER A 845 -27.60 19.31 -5.91
CA SER A 845 -27.96 20.51 -5.14
C SER A 845 -27.69 20.35 -3.63
N GLY A 846 -27.52 21.48 -2.92
CA GLY A 846 -27.50 21.52 -1.45
C GLY A 846 -26.28 20.88 -0.77
N GLY A 847 -25.15 20.81 -1.47
CA GLY A 847 -23.89 20.27 -0.94
C GLY A 847 -23.09 21.27 -0.08
N SER A 848 -22.35 20.74 0.91
CA SER A 848 -21.60 21.52 1.93
C SER A 848 -20.53 22.45 1.31
N HIS A 849 -19.60 21.87 0.55
CA HIS A 849 -18.54 22.56 -0.19
C HIS A 849 -19.09 23.58 -1.21
N ASP A 850 -20.24 23.28 -1.81
CA ASP A 850 -20.94 24.12 -2.77
C ASP A 850 -21.50 25.38 -2.11
N TRP A 851 -22.11 25.25 -0.94
CA TRP A 851 -22.53 26.36 -0.07
C TRP A 851 -21.34 27.14 0.51
N ALA A 852 -20.27 26.47 0.95
CA ALA A 852 -19.07 27.14 1.47
C ALA A 852 -18.43 28.06 0.41
N LYS A 853 -18.33 27.60 -0.84
CA LYS A 853 -17.85 28.44 -1.96
C LYS A 853 -18.88 29.48 -2.40
N GLY A 854 -20.12 29.04 -2.56
CA GLY A 854 -21.19 29.78 -3.21
C GLY A 854 -21.80 30.87 -2.35
N GLN A 855 -22.02 30.61 -1.06
CA GLN A 855 -22.64 31.52 -0.11
C GLN A 855 -21.59 32.20 0.80
N LEU A 856 -20.83 31.42 1.58
CA LEU A 856 -19.81 31.97 2.50
C LEU A 856 -18.61 32.64 1.80
N LYS A 857 -18.43 32.39 0.49
CA LYS A 857 -17.30 32.87 -0.33
C LYS A 857 -15.93 32.35 0.12
N VAL A 858 -15.87 31.17 0.74
CA VAL A 858 -14.61 30.50 1.09
C VAL A 858 -13.69 30.42 -0.14
N PRO A 859 -12.45 30.93 -0.08
CA PRO A 859 -11.52 30.89 -1.21
C PRO A 859 -11.25 29.47 -1.73
N TYR A 860 -10.83 28.55 -0.85
CA TYR A 860 -10.44 27.20 -1.24
C TYR A 860 -11.39 26.14 -0.66
N ALA A 861 -12.52 25.93 -1.32
CA ALA A 861 -13.51 24.93 -0.94
C ALA A 861 -13.42 23.67 -1.82
N TYR A 862 -13.44 22.48 -1.20
CA TYR A 862 -13.35 21.18 -1.87
C TYR A 862 -14.18 20.10 -1.15
N LEU A 863 -14.51 19.04 -1.89
CA LEU A 863 -14.99 17.76 -1.36
C LEU A 863 -14.04 16.66 -1.84
N ILE A 864 -13.54 15.82 -0.93
CA ILE A 864 -12.59 14.74 -1.26
C ILE A 864 -13.26 13.38 -1.08
N GLU A 865 -13.50 12.69 -2.20
CA GLU A 865 -13.93 11.30 -2.24
C GLU A 865 -12.72 10.37 -2.10
N LEU A 866 -12.59 9.70 -0.94
CA LEU A 866 -11.42 8.91 -0.58
C LEU A 866 -11.33 7.54 -1.29
N ARG A 867 -10.38 6.70 -0.82
CA ARG A 867 -10.12 5.29 -1.19
C ARG A 867 -11.41 4.43 -1.29
N PRO A 868 -11.41 3.31 -2.04
CA PRO A 868 -10.30 2.37 -2.30
C PRO A 868 -9.31 2.77 -3.39
N LYS A 869 -8.05 2.35 -3.24
CA LYS A 869 -6.94 2.54 -4.21
C LYS A 869 -7.24 2.00 -5.62
N ASN A 870 -8.16 1.04 -5.72
CA ASN A 870 -8.68 0.50 -6.97
C ASN A 870 -10.19 0.42 -6.85
N THR A 871 -10.93 1.32 -7.50
CA THR A 871 -12.40 1.33 -7.47
C THR A 871 -13.01 0.10 -8.14
N MET A 872 -12.39 -0.43 -9.19
CA MET A 872 -12.89 -1.60 -9.94
C MET A 872 -12.80 -2.93 -9.16
N MET A 873 -11.84 -3.08 -8.23
CA MET A 873 -11.71 -4.25 -7.34
C MET A 873 -11.91 -3.95 -5.85
N GLY A 874 -12.26 -2.72 -5.50
CA GLY A 874 -12.49 -2.30 -4.12
C GLY A 874 -13.92 -2.60 -3.64
N HIS A 875 -14.07 -2.82 -2.33
CA HIS A 875 -15.34 -3.12 -1.67
C HIS A 875 -16.16 -1.85 -1.34
N GLY A 876 -16.02 -0.78 -2.12
CA GLY A 876 -16.71 0.49 -1.89
C GLY A 876 -16.51 1.06 -0.48
N PHE A 877 -17.63 1.30 0.24
CA PHE A 877 -17.63 1.78 1.62
C PHE A 877 -16.98 0.83 2.63
N LEU A 878 -16.89 -0.48 2.32
CA LEU A 878 -16.30 -1.51 3.18
C LEU A 878 -14.78 -1.57 3.03
N LEU A 879 -14.12 -0.43 3.23
CA LEU A 879 -12.68 -0.30 3.11
C LEU A 879 -12.00 -0.95 4.34
N PRO A 880 -11.18 -2.01 4.21
CA PRO A 880 -10.65 -2.71 5.38
C PRO A 880 -9.68 -1.85 6.19
N GLU A 881 -9.69 -1.98 7.51
CA GLU A 881 -8.99 -1.08 8.45
C GLU A 881 -7.49 -0.85 8.17
N ARG A 882 -6.79 -1.84 7.59
CA ARG A 882 -5.39 -1.71 7.14
C ARG A 882 -5.16 -0.55 6.14
N GLU A 883 -6.21 -0.10 5.44
CA GLU A 883 -6.19 1.01 4.49
C GLU A 883 -6.37 2.38 5.18
N ILE A 884 -6.75 2.43 6.47
CA ILE A 884 -6.96 3.69 7.22
C ILE A 884 -5.68 4.53 7.23
N VAL A 885 -4.59 3.99 7.76
CA VAL A 885 -3.32 4.74 7.86
C VAL A 885 -2.74 5.11 6.48
N PRO A 886 -2.75 4.23 5.46
CA PRO A 886 -2.42 4.62 4.09
C PRO A 886 -3.27 5.77 3.52
N THR A 887 -4.57 5.82 3.82
CA THR A 887 -5.46 6.91 3.37
C THR A 887 -5.17 8.20 4.14
N GLY A 888 -4.97 8.10 5.46
CA GLY A 888 -4.62 9.22 6.33
C GLY A 888 -3.34 9.93 5.91
N LEU A 889 -2.28 9.16 5.65
CA LEU A 889 -0.98 9.72 5.24
C LEU A 889 -1.02 10.37 3.84
N GLU A 890 -1.61 9.72 2.83
CA GLU A 890 -1.64 10.31 1.48
C GLU A 890 -2.54 11.56 1.41
N THR A 891 -3.65 11.56 2.15
CA THR A 891 -4.52 12.73 2.28
C THR A 891 -3.80 13.85 3.02
N PHE A 892 -3.02 13.55 4.07
CA PHE A 892 -2.26 14.56 4.81
C PHE A 892 -1.20 15.28 3.94
N GLU A 893 -0.54 14.59 3.01
CA GLU A 893 0.33 15.24 2.01
C GLU A 893 -0.44 16.25 1.14
N SER A 894 -1.67 15.92 0.72
CA SER A 894 -2.54 16.89 0.05
C SER A 894 -2.93 18.09 0.94
N ILE A 895 -3.27 17.84 2.20
CA ILE A 895 -3.64 18.92 3.15
C ILE A 895 -2.47 19.89 3.34
N LYS A 896 -1.23 19.39 3.45
CA LYS A 896 -0.03 20.24 3.51
C LYS A 896 0.12 21.13 2.27
N VAL A 897 -0.18 20.64 1.07
CA VAL A 897 -0.14 21.43 -0.17
C VAL A 897 -1.22 22.53 -0.19
N VAL A 898 -2.44 22.23 0.28
CA VAL A 898 -3.49 23.26 0.40
C VAL A 898 -3.10 24.31 1.44
N ALA A 899 -2.61 23.87 2.61
CA ALA A 899 -2.21 24.74 3.70
C ALA A 899 -1.06 25.69 3.33
N ASP A 900 -0.04 25.21 2.61
CA ASP A 900 1.08 26.06 2.17
C ASP A 900 0.63 27.15 1.19
N GLU A 901 -0.35 26.85 0.33
CA GLU A 901 -0.98 27.86 -0.54
C GLU A 901 -1.69 28.95 0.28
N LEU A 902 -2.39 28.60 1.36
CA LEU A 902 -3.03 29.61 2.22
C LEU A 902 -1.99 30.54 2.87
N VAL A 903 -0.86 30.00 3.32
CA VAL A 903 0.25 30.80 3.86
C VAL A 903 0.83 31.73 2.77
N ALA A 904 1.04 31.22 1.55
CA ALA A 904 1.55 32.00 0.43
C ALA A 904 0.60 33.13 -0.01
N GLN A 905 -0.72 32.89 -0.02
CA GLN A 905 -1.71 33.85 -0.51
C GLN A 905 -2.14 34.87 0.56
N PHE A 906 -2.34 34.46 1.81
CA PHE A 906 -2.95 35.31 2.84
C PHE A 906 -1.95 35.82 3.88
N VAL A 907 -0.84 35.11 4.14
CA VAL A 907 0.09 35.42 5.23
C VAL A 907 1.35 36.12 4.73
N GLU A 908 1.98 35.60 3.66
CA GLU A 908 3.20 36.21 3.12
C GLU A 908 3.04 37.69 2.69
N PRO A 909 1.96 38.14 2.04
CA PRO A 909 1.80 39.54 1.68
C PRO A 909 1.78 40.48 2.90
N VAL A 910 1.17 40.03 4.01
CA VAL A 910 1.11 40.77 5.27
C VAL A 910 2.51 40.87 5.91
N ILE A 911 3.30 39.79 5.87
CA ILE A 911 4.69 39.80 6.35
C ILE A 911 5.55 40.76 5.51
N ARG A 912 5.47 40.67 4.18
CA ARG A 912 6.22 41.54 3.25
C ARG A 912 5.88 43.02 3.47
N ALA A 913 4.61 43.36 3.66
CA ALA A 913 4.17 44.73 3.96
C ALA A 913 4.74 45.27 5.30
N LYS A 914 4.74 44.44 6.36
CA LYS A 914 5.32 44.81 7.67
C LYS A 914 6.84 44.98 7.63
N MET A 915 7.55 44.13 6.88
CA MET A 915 9.00 44.29 6.70
C MET A 915 9.34 45.57 5.93
N SER A 916 8.57 45.91 4.89
CA SER A 916 8.78 47.12 4.07
C SER A 916 8.59 48.45 4.82
N THR A 917 7.94 48.46 5.98
CA THR A 917 7.69 49.67 6.78
C THR A 917 8.70 49.88 7.92
N THR A 918 9.64 48.95 8.13
CA THR A 918 10.53 48.93 9.30
C THR A 918 11.95 49.49 9.02
N THR A 919 12.28 49.87 7.78
CA THR A 919 13.58 50.46 7.39
C THR A 919 13.74 51.92 7.85
N VAL A 920 14.29 52.12 9.04
CA VAL A 920 14.65 53.43 9.61
C VAL A 920 15.79 54.08 8.81
N LYS A 921 15.63 55.35 8.43
CA LYS A 921 16.72 56.16 7.84
C LYS A 921 17.83 56.42 8.87
N PRO A 922 19.11 56.11 8.58
CA PRO A 922 20.22 56.55 9.42
C PRO A 922 20.48 58.06 9.27
N SER A 923 20.66 58.76 10.37
CA SER A 923 21.06 60.17 10.41
C SER A 923 22.58 60.30 10.47
N ILE A 924 23.16 61.20 9.66
CA ILE A 924 24.61 61.40 9.54
C ILE A 924 24.98 62.83 9.94
N PRO A 925 25.80 63.05 11.00
CA PRO A 925 26.42 64.34 11.29
C PRO A 925 27.68 64.60 10.41
N PRO A 926 28.13 65.86 10.25
CA PRO A 926 28.87 66.26 9.05
C PRO A 926 30.40 66.39 9.16
N TYR A 927 31.06 66.47 7.99
CA TYR A 927 32.45 66.93 7.74
C TYR A 927 33.59 65.96 8.17
N ARG A 928 34.82 65.96 7.60
CA ARG A 928 35.54 66.93 6.74
C ARG A 928 36.50 66.26 5.71
N ARG A 929 36.52 66.82 4.47
CA ARG A 929 37.39 66.63 3.27
C ARG A 929 38.72 65.84 3.32
N GLY A 930 38.98 65.12 2.22
CA GLY A 930 40.29 64.91 1.56
C GLY A 930 40.11 64.60 0.04
N TYR A 931 40.85 65.27 -0.85
CA TYR A 931 40.83 65.06 -2.34
C TYR A 931 41.96 64.09 -2.77
N SER A 932 42.08 63.53 -3.98
CA SER A 932 41.55 63.83 -5.34
C SER A 932 41.43 62.50 -6.15
N ILE A 933 40.72 62.34 -7.28
CA ILE A 933 41.07 62.78 -8.67
C ILE A 933 39.88 62.47 -9.64
N ILE A 934 39.51 63.44 -10.50
CA ILE A 934 38.87 63.38 -11.87
C ILE A 934 37.68 62.38 -12.08
N ASP A 935 36.40 62.73 -12.36
CA ASP A 935 35.73 63.77 -13.20
C ASP A 935 35.67 63.46 -14.72
N THR A 936 34.58 63.64 -15.49
CA THR A 936 33.16 64.02 -15.25
C THR A 936 32.24 62.81 -15.64
N THR A 937 31.09 62.75 -16.36
CA THR A 937 30.03 63.63 -16.97
C THR A 937 28.75 62.74 -17.14
N THR A 938 27.56 63.04 -16.58
CA THR A 938 26.34 63.68 -17.17
C THR A 938 25.63 62.99 -18.37
N THR A 939 24.29 62.84 -18.47
CA THR A 939 23.12 63.21 -17.62
C THR A 939 21.81 62.54 -18.12
N GLU A 940 20.76 62.48 -17.28
CA GLU A 940 19.34 62.24 -17.68
C GLU A 940 18.65 63.53 -18.21
N PRO A 941 17.31 63.53 -18.49
CA PRO A 941 16.38 63.98 -17.42
C PRO A 941 14.93 63.39 -17.41
N GLU A 942 14.37 63.30 -16.20
CA GLU A 942 13.11 63.92 -15.66
C GLU A 942 12.17 64.74 -16.60
N ASP A 943 10.86 64.95 -16.36
CA ASP A 943 9.82 64.41 -15.42
C ASP A 943 8.41 65.07 -15.75
N VAL A 944 7.36 64.79 -14.94
CA VAL A 944 6.08 65.53 -14.70
C VAL A 944 4.92 65.44 -15.74
N PRO A 945 3.63 65.78 -15.42
CA PRO A 945 2.48 64.90 -15.76
C PRO A 945 1.25 65.60 -16.42
N ALA A 946 0.11 64.88 -16.64
CA ALA A 946 -1.26 65.34 -16.28
C ALA A 946 -2.47 64.45 -16.72
N THR A 947 -3.53 64.48 -15.88
CA THR A 947 -4.99 64.43 -16.18
C THR A 947 -5.74 63.23 -16.78
N ARG A 948 -6.88 62.94 -16.11
CA ARG A 948 -8.07 62.15 -16.48
C ARG A 948 -8.59 62.33 -17.93
N LYS A 949 -9.11 61.25 -18.53
CA LYS A 949 -10.57 61.03 -18.78
C LYS A 949 -10.89 59.58 -19.21
N LYS A 950 -12.19 59.22 -19.22
CA LYS A 950 -12.75 57.90 -19.61
C LYS A 950 -13.43 57.97 -21.00
N PHE A 951 -13.68 56.77 -21.57
CA PHE A 951 -14.60 56.44 -22.69
C PHE A 951 -14.14 56.85 -24.11
N PRO A 952 -14.58 56.14 -25.17
CA PRO A 952 -14.87 54.68 -25.27
C PRO A 952 -14.25 54.02 -26.53
N ALA A 953 -14.49 52.72 -26.72
CA ALA A 953 -14.38 52.00 -28.01
C ALA A 953 -15.62 52.31 -28.91
N PRO A 954 -15.76 51.84 -30.19
CA PRO A 954 -14.95 50.90 -30.99
C PRO A 954 -14.42 51.58 -32.32
N THR A 955 -14.27 51.04 -33.56
CA THR A 955 -14.73 49.80 -34.23
C THR A 955 -13.99 49.50 -35.56
N THR A 956 -13.72 48.20 -35.85
CA THR A 956 -13.73 47.49 -37.18
C THR A 956 -12.88 47.92 -38.40
N SER A 957 -12.68 46.93 -39.29
CA SER A 957 -12.22 46.96 -40.69
C SER A 957 -10.83 47.56 -40.98
N GLU A 958 -9.80 46.81 -41.37
CA GLU A 958 -9.64 45.92 -42.57
C GLU A 958 -9.35 46.66 -43.89
N ALA A 959 -8.10 46.44 -44.36
CA ALA A 959 -7.74 46.22 -45.77
C ALA A 959 -7.78 47.44 -46.75
N PRO A 960 -7.18 47.34 -47.97
CA PRO A 960 -6.45 46.20 -48.54
C PRO A 960 -5.02 46.51 -49.02
N THR A 961 -4.36 45.45 -49.48
CA THR A 961 -3.04 45.41 -50.12
C THR A 961 -3.00 46.09 -51.49
N THR A 962 -1.87 46.70 -51.85
CA THR A 962 -1.45 46.80 -53.26
C THR A 962 0.06 46.60 -53.40
N THR A 963 0.48 45.92 -54.47
CA THR A 963 1.86 45.48 -54.72
C THR A 963 2.51 46.32 -55.82
N THR A 964 3.80 46.67 -55.68
CA THR A 964 4.63 47.07 -56.83
C THR A 964 6.06 46.55 -56.68
N THR A 965 6.59 45.92 -57.72
CA THR A 965 7.93 45.34 -57.82
C THR A 965 8.90 46.25 -58.59
N THR A 966 10.21 46.11 -58.35
CA THR A 966 11.27 46.52 -59.30
C THR A 966 12.53 45.65 -59.06
N GLU A 967 13.38 45.48 -60.07
CA GLU A 967 14.29 44.32 -60.18
C GLU A 967 15.79 44.63 -60.03
N ALA A 968 16.52 43.63 -59.50
CA ALA A 968 17.84 43.09 -59.92
C ALA A 968 19.08 44.04 -60.16
N PRO A 969 20.33 43.53 -60.03
CA PRO A 969 20.91 42.59 -61.00
C PRO A 969 21.66 41.36 -60.42
N THR A 970 21.99 40.46 -61.35
CA THR A 970 22.69 39.16 -61.33
C THR A 970 24.15 39.14 -60.80
N THR A 971 24.85 38.00 -60.59
CA THR A 971 24.66 36.57 -61.01
C THR A 971 25.11 35.60 -59.85
N THR A 972 25.56 34.33 -59.93
CA THR A 972 26.07 33.39 -60.97
C THR A 972 26.08 31.91 -60.48
N THR A 973 25.89 30.92 -61.38
CA THR A 973 26.48 29.52 -61.43
C THR A 973 26.56 28.61 -60.16
N THR A 974 26.33 27.28 -60.16
CA THR A 974 26.06 26.24 -61.21
C THR A 974 25.54 24.91 -60.63
N GLU A 975 24.96 24.06 -61.49
CA GLU A 975 24.57 22.63 -61.34
C GLU A 975 25.10 21.86 -62.61
N PRO A 976 24.83 20.56 -62.94
CA PRO A 976 24.30 19.39 -62.20
C PRO A 976 25.31 18.19 -62.30
N PRO A 977 25.03 16.88 -62.65
CA PRO A 977 23.96 16.23 -63.48
C PRO A 977 22.95 15.35 -62.69
N THR A 978 21.65 15.19 -63.04
CA THR A 978 21.02 14.37 -64.13
C THR A 978 21.51 12.90 -64.20
N THR A 979 20.74 11.84 -64.56
CA THR A 979 19.44 11.60 -65.28
C THR A 979 19.09 10.09 -65.06
N THR A 980 17.89 9.46 -65.18
CA THR A 980 16.43 9.71 -65.45
C THR A 980 15.66 8.41 -65.05
N LEU A 981 14.35 8.08 -65.25
CA LEU A 981 13.13 8.60 -65.91
C LEU A 981 11.90 8.19 -65.01
N THR A 982 10.65 7.77 -65.34
CA THR A 982 9.90 7.38 -66.57
C THR A 982 8.37 7.67 -66.44
N THR A 983 7.55 7.19 -67.39
CA THR A 983 6.09 7.36 -67.65
C THR A 983 5.25 6.11 -67.23
N THR A 984 3.90 6.02 -67.29
CA THR A 984 2.84 6.82 -67.98
C THR A 984 1.43 6.64 -67.34
N THR A 985 0.50 7.52 -67.74
CA THR A 985 -1.01 7.55 -67.71
C THR A 985 -1.78 6.21 -67.90
N THR A 986 -3.11 6.09 -67.69
CA THR A 986 -4.31 7.00 -67.53
C THR A 986 -5.37 6.28 -66.63
N THR A 987 -6.64 6.64 -66.34
CA THR A 987 -7.72 7.62 -66.71
C THR A 987 -8.33 8.25 -65.42
N THR A 988 -9.05 9.38 -65.31
CA THR A 988 -10.32 9.91 -65.91
C THR A 988 -11.59 9.07 -65.69
N THR A 989 -12.78 9.64 -65.40
CA THR A 989 -13.30 11.05 -65.35
C THR A 989 -14.43 11.13 -64.28
N THR A 990 -14.48 12.12 -63.35
CA THR A 990 -15.34 13.35 -63.32
C THR A 990 -16.87 13.12 -63.28
N GLU A 991 -17.79 14.03 -62.90
CA GLU A 991 -17.83 15.51 -62.70
C GLU A 991 -18.97 15.83 -61.66
N VAL A 992 -18.86 16.73 -60.65
CA VAL A 992 -19.09 18.22 -60.63
C VAL A 992 -20.53 18.63 -60.16
N PRO A 993 -20.74 19.82 -59.51
CA PRO A 993 -21.37 19.86 -58.17
C PRO A 993 -22.54 20.87 -57.99
N THR A 994 -22.47 21.79 -57.00
CA THR A 994 -23.36 22.97 -56.70
C THR A 994 -24.72 22.66 -56.01
N THR A 995 -25.35 23.49 -55.15
CA THR A 995 -25.03 24.83 -54.57
C THR A 995 -25.84 25.18 -53.28
N THR A 996 -25.36 26.17 -52.50
CA THR A 996 -26.10 27.16 -51.65
C THR A 996 -26.86 26.81 -50.35
N THR A 997 -26.89 27.84 -49.49
CA THR A 997 -27.69 28.17 -48.28
C THR A 997 -29.23 28.19 -48.51
N SER A 998 -30.14 28.39 -47.55
CA SER A 998 -30.16 29.11 -46.24
C SER A 998 -31.41 28.72 -45.37
N GLU A 999 -31.41 29.04 -44.06
CA GLU A 999 -32.56 29.46 -43.18
C GLU A 999 -33.91 28.66 -43.14
N ALA A 1000 -34.76 28.68 -42.10
CA ALA A 1000 -34.67 28.97 -40.66
C ALA A 1000 -35.99 28.55 -39.92
N THR A 1001 -35.97 28.55 -38.58
CA THR A 1001 -37.13 28.77 -37.65
C THR A 1001 -38.35 27.81 -37.58
N THR A 1002 -38.37 27.04 -36.47
CA THR A 1002 -39.44 26.93 -35.43
C THR A 1002 -40.87 26.38 -35.69
N THR A 1003 -41.29 25.52 -34.73
CA THR A 1003 -42.64 25.40 -34.10
C THR A 1003 -43.86 24.92 -34.92
N SER A 1004 -44.86 24.24 -34.37
CA SER A 1004 -45.00 23.45 -33.12
C SER A 1004 -46.39 22.79 -33.09
N GLU A 1005 -46.59 21.75 -32.26
CA GLU A 1005 -47.92 21.29 -31.75
C GLU A 1005 -48.93 20.74 -32.80
N SER A 1006 -49.94 19.93 -32.44
CA SER A 1006 -50.08 18.96 -31.34
C SER A 1006 -51.26 18.03 -31.65
N THR A 1007 -51.34 16.87 -30.97
CA THR A 1007 -52.57 16.05 -30.75
C THR A 1007 -53.31 15.44 -31.97
N SER A 1008 -53.96 14.26 -31.89
CA SER A 1008 -53.89 13.15 -30.93
C SER A 1008 -54.67 11.90 -31.42
N THR A 1009 -54.45 10.77 -30.72
CA THR A 1009 -55.44 9.69 -30.39
C THR A 1009 -56.02 8.74 -31.47
N MET A 1010 -56.26 7.49 -31.00
CA MET A 1010 -57.17 6.43 -31.51
C MET A 1010 -56.80 5.65 -32.80
N ASP A 1011 -57.12 4.36 -32.96
CA ASP A 1011 -57.34 3.25 -31.97
C ASP A 1011 -57.36 1.87 -32.69
N SER A 1012 -57.46 0.77 -31.90
CA SER A 1012 -58.05 -0.56 -32.23
C SER A 1012 -57.42 -1.52 -33.27
N ASP A 1013 -57.08 -2.71 -32.77
CA ASP A 1013 -57.38 -4.09 -33.24
C ASP A 1013 -57.66 -4.42 -34.73
N PHE A 1014 -57.08 -5.54 -35.22
CA PHE A 1014 -57.84 -6.79 -35.50
C PHE A 1014 -56.93 -8.03 -35.71
N ASN A 1015 -57.52 -9.23 -35.84
CA ASN A 1015 -56.85 -10.54 -35.79
C ASN A 1015 -57.40 -11.56 -36.83
N ALA A 1016 -56.56 -12.27 -37.61
CA ALA A 1016 -56.94 -13.45 -38.41
C ALA A 1016 -55.77 -14.32 -38.98
N THR A 1017 -55.96 -15.65 -38.95
CA THR A 1017 -55.24 -16.76 -39.65
C THR A 1017 -55.47 -16.79 -41.19
N VAL A 1018 -54.87 -17.63 -42.08
CA VAL A 1018 -54.25 -19.00 -42.05
C VAL A 1018 -53.11 -19.10 -43.12
N VAL A 1019 -52.25 -20.14 -43.19
CA VAL A 1019 -52.31 -21.37 -44.05
C VAL A 1019 -51.00 -22.22 -43.87
N LEU A 1020 -51.03 -23.55 -44.11
CA LEU A 1020 -49.88 -24.52 -44.02
C LEU A 1020 -49.41 -25.04 -45.41
N PRO A 1021 -48.22 -25.71 -45.53
CA PRO A 1021 -48.15 -27.19 -45.49
C PRO A 1021 -46.94 -27.86 -44.75
N THR A 1022 -47.23 -28.98 -44.05
CA THR A 1022 -46.60 -30.36 -44.05
C THR A 1022 -45.09 -30.60 -44.38
N GLU A 1023 -44.36 -31.65 -43.91
CA GLU A 1023 -44.72 -32.94 -43.26
C GLU A 1023 -43.57 -33.62 -42.44
N THR A 1024 -43.95 -34.65 -41.66
CA THR A 1024 -43.34 -35.52 -40.59
C THR A 1024 -42.05 -36.36 -40.91
N TYR A 1025 -41.17 -36.86 -39.99
CA TYR A 1025 -41.26 -37.67 -38.72
C TYR A 1025 -41.75 -39.15 -38.90
N PRO A 1026 -41.47 -40.20 -38.03
CA PRO A 1026 -40.70 -40.31 -36.76
C PRO A 1026 -39.76 -41.61 -36.58
N PRO A 1027 -39.80 -42.53 -35.54
CA PRO A 1027 -38.56 -42.95 -34.81
C PRO A 1027 -38.38 -44.47 -34.40
N ASP A 1028 -37.45 -44.75 -33.45
CA ASP A 1028 -37.60 -45.59 -32.21
C ASP A 1028 -37.01 -47.04 -31.99
N VAL A 1029 -36.84 -47.35 -30.68
CA VAL A 1029 -36.76 -48.65 -29.93
C VAL A 1029 -35.76 -49.82 -30.26
N SER A 1030 -34.75 -49.95 -29.39
CA SER A 1030 -34.18 -51.14 -28.66
C SER A 1030 -33.91 -52.56 -29.25
N SER A 1031 -32.92 -53.22 -28.61
CA SER A 1031 -32.81 -54.68 -28.27
C SER A 1031 -31.98 -55.66 -29.13
N GLY A 1032 -31.32 -56.62 -28.45
CA GLY A 1032 -31.19 -58.04 -28.87
C GLY A 1032 -29.95 -58.53 -29.67
N GLY A 1033 -29.20 -59.49 -29.11
CA GLY A 1033 -28.30 -60.44 -29.83
C GLY A 1033 -26.92 -59.89 -30.29
N SER A 1034 -25.78 -60.59 -30.28
CA SER A 1034 -25.47 -62.05 -30.34
C SER A 1034 -25.93 -62.70 -31.66
N THR A 1035 -25.24 -63.62 -32.36
CA THR A 1035 -24.14 -64.60 -32.05
C THR A 1035 -23.53 -65.05 -33.42
N THR A 1036 -22.34 -65.63 -33.67
CA THR A 1036 -21.23 -66.25 -32.88
C THR A 1036 -19.95 -66.45 -33.75
N THR A 1037 -18.73 -66.17 -33.23
CA THR A 1037 -17.44 -66.88 -33.52
C THR A 1037 -16.93 -66.94 -34.99
N THR A 1038 -15.81 -67.60 -35.40
CA THR A 1038 -14.85 -68.65 -34.90
C THR A 1038 -13.43 -68.37 -35.44
N THR A 1039 -12.28 -68.86 -34.95
CA THR A 1039 -11.81 -69.80 -33.88
C THR A 1039 -10.31 -69.45 -33.65
N SER A 1040 -9.63 -69.46 -32.49
CA SER A 1040 -9.69 -70.17 -31.18
C SER A 1040 -8.83 -71.44 -31.06
N GLU A 1041 -7.83 -71.41 -30.17
CA GLU A 1041 -7.32 -72.49 -29.30
C GLU A 1041 -6.96 -71.79 -27.95
N LEU A 1042 -7.39 -72.16 -26.73
CA LEU A 1042 -7.56 -73.44 -25.99
C LEU A 1042 -6.21 -74.07 -25.62
N THR A 1043 -5.87 -74.40 -24.36
CA THR A 1043 -6.63 -74.89 -23.17
C THR A 1043 -6.04 -74.27 -21.85
N SER A 1044 -6.79 -73.93 -20.78
CA SER A 1044 -7.26 -74.73 -19.61
C SER A 1044 -6.14 -75.49 -18.83
N GLU A 1045 -6.12 -75.65 -17.49
CA GLU A 1045 -7.17 -75.52 -16.45
C GLU A 1045 -6.59 -75.44 -14.99
N VAL A 1046 -7.45 -75.20 -13.98
CA VAL A 1046 -7.33 -75.43 -12.49
C VAL A 1046 -6.04 -75.05 -11.70
N ALA A 1047 -6.19 -74.19 -10.67
CA ALA A 1047 -5.74 -74.41 -9.28
C ALA A 1047 -6.13 -73.25 -8.32
N VAL A 1048 -6.22 -73.54 -7.02
CA VAL A 1048 -6.34 -72.56 -5.90
C VAL A 1048 -5.45 -73.06 -4.75
N GLU A 1049 -4.56 -72.22 -4.22
CA GLU A 1049 -4.18 -72.10 -2.79
C GLU A 1049 -3.05 -71.05 -2.58
N GLU A 1050 -2.52 -70.94 -1.36
CA GLU A 1050 -2.01 -69.71 -0.72
C GLU A 1050 -0.50 -69.37 -0.90
N GLU A 1051 -0.14 -68.16 -0.44
CA GLU A 1051 1.22 -67.65 -0.14
C GLU A 1051 2.22 -67.49 -1.33
N THR A 1052 3.28 -66.65 -1.26
CA THR A 1052 3.84 -65.81 -0.19
C THR A 1052 4.03 -64.34 -0.63
N SER A 1053 3.77 -63.37 0.25
CA SER A 1053 4.23 -61.98 0.07
C SER A 1053 5.61 -61.74 0.74
N PRO A 1054 6.50 -60.89 0.18
CA PRO A 1054 7.71 -60.46 0.89
C PRO A 1054 7.39 -59.74 2.21
N PRO A 1055 8.24 -59.85 3.25
CA PRO A 1055 7.81 -59.63 4.63
C PRO A 1055 7.69 -58.14 5.01
N VAL A 1056 6.47 -57.70 5.31
CA VAL A 1056 6.20 -56.51 6.11
C VAL A 1056 6.24 -56.88 7.60
N LYS A 1057 7.24 -56.38 8.34
CA LYS A 1057 7.24 -56.51 9.81
C LYS A 1057 6.30 -55.49 10.45
N CYS A 1058 5.13 -55.98 10.86
CA CYS A 1058 4.43 -55.50 12.07
C CYS A 1058 5.36 -55.58 13.30
N MET A 1059 5.13 -54.94 14.44
CA MET A 1059 3.99 -54.17 15.00
C MET A 1059 4.64 -53.13 15.98
N ASP A 1060 4.00 -52.22 16.72
CA ASP A 1060 2.61 -52.07 17.19
C ASP A 1060 2.35 -50.59 17.55
N TYR A 1061 1.08 -50.17 17.51
CA TYR A 1061 0.38 -49.39 18.55
C TYR A 1061 -1.04 -49.07 18.03
N GLY A 1062 -1.97 -49.97 18.33
CA GLY A 1062 -3.34 -49.97 17.80
C GLY A 1062 -4.26 -48.80 18.23
N ASP A 1063 -5.40 -48.72 17.55
CA ASP A 1063 -6.38 -47.64 17.59
C ASP A 1063 -6.93 -47.30 18.98
N TYR A 1064 -6.78 -46.02 19.38
CA TYR A 1064 -7.80 -45.31 20.15
C TYR A 1064 -7.84 -43.81 19.80
N CYS A 1065 -9.01 -43.19 19.99
CA CYS A 1065 -9.26 -41.74 19.94
C CYS A 1065 -9.21 -41.03 18.57
N ARG A 1066 -9.95 -41.56 17.59
CA ARG A 1066 -10.69 -40.71 16.62
C ARG A 1066 -12.14 -40.48 17.10
N LEU A 1067 -12.35 -39.68 18.16
CA LEU A 1067 -13.54 -38.83 18.40
C LEU A 1067 -13.48 -38.16 19.78
N TRP A 1068 -13.28 -36.84 19.83
CA TRP A 1068 -14.14 -35.84 20.50
C TRP A 1068 -13.46 -34.48 20.56
N GLY A 1069 -14.23 -33.43 20.28
CA GLY A 1069 -14.03 -32.11 20.87
C GLY A 1069 -15.03 -31.90 22.01
N VAL A 1070 -15.15 -30.66 22.49
CA VAL A 1070 -15.98 -30.22 23.62
C VAL A 1070 -15.36 -30.47 25.01
N LEU A 1071 -15.45 -29.43 25.84
CA LEU A 1071 -14.96 -29.26 27.22
C LEU A 1071 -13.44 -29.13 27.45
N GLN A 1072 -13.12 -28.29 28.45
CA GLN A 1072 -11.77 -27.87 28.84
C GLN A 1072 -11.31 -28.59 30.13
N LEU A 1073 -10.08 -28.29 30.56
CA LEU A 1073 -9.51 -28.54 31.90
C LEU A 1073 -9.18 -30.01 32.27
N CYS A 1074 -7.88 -30.33 32.31
CA CYS A 1074 -7.24 -30.64 33.60
C CYS A 1074 -5.71 -30.60 33.60
N TYR A 1075 -5.13 -30.71 34.80
CA TYR A 1075 -3.71 -30.47 35.09
C TYR A 1075 -2.80 -31.68 34.86
N ARG A 1076 -1.52 -31.40 34.59
CA ARG A 1076 -0.44 -32.36 34.29
C ARG A 1076 -0.13 -33.34 35.45
N ASP A 1077 -0.45 -32.98 36.69
CA ASP A 1077 -0.04 -33.69 37.91
C ASP A 1077 -0.87 -34.94 38.27
N GLN A 1078 -1.91 -35.29 37.51
CA GLN A 1078 -2.63 -36.56 37.69
C GLN A 1078 -2.02 -37.72 36.89
N VAL A 1079 -1.32 -37.44 35.78
CA VAL A 1079 -0.78 -38.48 34.88
C VAL A 1079 0.43 -39.22 35.47
N SER A 1080 1.18 -38.56 36.36
CA SER A 1080 2.37 -39.11 37.03
C SER A 1080 2.09 -40.31 37.97
N LYS A 1081 0.82 -40.64 38.24
CA LYS A 1081 0.42 -41.70 39.17
C LYS A 1081 0.17 -43.08 38.53
N LEU A 1082 0.21 -43.20 37.20
CA LEU A 1082 -0.21 -44.43 36.50
C LEU A 1082 0.91 -45.29 35.86
N CYS A 1083 2.16 -44.82 35.81
CA CYS A 1083 3.31 -45.63 35.37
C CYS A 1083 4.55 -45.46 36.26
N PRO A 1084 4.66 -46.20 37.39
CA PRO A 1084 5.89 -46.31 38.15
C PRO A 1084 6.87 -47.33 37.54
N LYS A 1085 8.17 -47.15 37.82
CA LYS A 1085 9.34 -48.01 37.48
C LYS A 1085 9.96 -47.84 36.08
N THR A 1086 10.99 -46.98 36.07
CA THR A 1086 12.38 -47.28 35.64
C THR A 1086 12.65 -48.23 34.46
N CYS A 1087 13.43 -47.73 33.51
CA CYS A 1087 14.15 -48.52 32.50
C CYS A 1087 15.05 -49.60 33.12
N ASP A 1088 15.31 -50.68 32.39
CA ASP A 1088 16.57 -51.43 32.48
C ASP A 1088 16.95 -52.09 31.14
N SER A 1089 18.23 -52.41 31.03
CA SER A 1089 18.97 -53.02 29.94
C SER A 1089 18.40 -54.33 29.37
N ARG A 1090 18.36 -54.40 28.03
CA ARG A 1090 18.66 -55.60 27.19
C ARG A 1090 18.66 -55.35 25.67
N CYS A 1091 19.07 -54.16 25.20
CA CYS A 1091 19.35 -53.96 23.77
C CYS A 1091 20.62 -54.72 23.35
N ALA A 1092 20.47 -55.98 22.95
CA ALA A 1092 21.56 -56.87 22.57
C ALA A 1092 21.27 -57.57 21.22
N PHE A 1093 21.92 -57.05 20.18
CA PHE A 1093 22.31 -57.67 18.90
C PHE A 1093 21.38 -58.60 18.09
N ALA A 1094 21.41 -58.33 16.78
CA ALA A 1094 21.07 -59.19 15.64
C ALA A 1094 19.57 -59.53 15.43
N SER A 1095 19.08 -59.65 14.20
CA SER A 1095 19.71 -59.46 12.86
C SER A 1095 18.78 -58.66 11.95
#